data_AF-A0A5A7P0H9-F1
#
_entry.id   AF-A0A5A7P0H9-F1
#
_cell.length_a   1.000
_cell.length_b   1.000
_cell.length_c   1.000
_cell.angle_alpha   90.00
_cell.angle_beta   90.00
_cell.angle_gamma   90.00
#
_symmetry.space_group_name_H-M   'P 1'
#
loop_
_entity.id
_entity.type
_entity.pdbx_description
1 polymer ?
#
loop_
_entity_poly.entity_id
_entity_poly.type
_entity_poly.pdbx_seq_one_letter_code
_entity_poly.pdbx_strand_id
1 'polypeptide(L)'
;MAGTEKSPANPTKKAPLTPKAIINRKFGDKACYKIEEVQDSSGNVCPGLAISRKGPCLYRCTLHLPDATIVSDTFKRKKDAEQSAAEKAIEKLGICLAEYNPTVEEAWDDLGARIAFMFANEFLSSLHPLSSHLRAVLRREGLLNGYLPVSVIAIHDAKISNICKYITPAAEVNSLILKAAAKMTNLLLISDEQLSLKRKSPYPPEIIASLNHESSLSESIAVECIRIPASLGEAVQVLMLNIASTGYYLDVIARELCLADASNVLISRVIGKASSEVRIYSSAPPQLPSDDLAEPKVSLNVRATYFAGEKVYGDAILASVGYTWRSNDLFHEAVSLRSYYRLLINKIPSGIYQTSRDAILAAKLPLTYTTKSNWRGSFPRDILFAFCRAHHLPEPVFSSQNTLSNSSLDLPGSCKKLKVSHSSTGDSVESIGAFSCEVKIYSKNQNLILQCSPNESHRKPIDAMQSTSLKVLNWFGTFIEYPDISFEKLKLLADKLDISFTFDFLYEEFVYCHTVHNNFGIQVCDYNSELAEPSFIEIGGENSGVTPSNGSLGCISYSVSLFVEGDCTREHLESCEEFEFEIGNEAVLPHLEEAVVQMAVGQSACFRVELFPTEFIIAAARDSVSTLSLLSSRNCKLEYRVTLLLVTEPMEDRMEQALFSPPLSKQRVEFAVQQIKESSAASLVDLGCGSGSLLDSLLSYPTSLEKIAGVDISKRALAKAAKSLHTKLTRLVDCKEPSCKIQSAVLYDGSITKIDSQLCGFDIATCLEVIEHMEEEDACLFGDIALKSFCPKILIISTPNFEYNAILHKSTTPQGEEENPNEKNQAESFKFRNLDHKFEWTRAQFEHWASDLATRHNYSVKFSGVGGDGEVDPGFASQIAIFRRSADDDVAKIEVAADNCVPIWKWSREEEDLVSNEV
;
A
#
# COMPACT_ATOMS: atom_id res chain seq x y z
N MET A 1 43.26 -27.87 -10.14
CA MET A 1 42.85 -29.06 -9.38
C MET A 1 42.79 -28.70 -7.90
N ALA A 2 41.58 -28.46 -7.40
CA ALA A 2 41.19 -28.57 -5.99
C ALA A 2 39.67 -28.73 -6.06
N GLY A 3 39.19 -29.96 -5.89
CA GLY A 3 37.79 -30.30 -6.01
C GLY A 3 37.01 -29.82 -4.79
N THR A 4 36.12 -28.85 -4.99
CA THR A 4 35.03 -28.58 -4.08
C THR A 4 33.81 -29.36 -4.58
N GLU A 5 33.47 -30.43 -3.86
CA GLU A 5 32.21 -31.14 -4.02
C GLU A 5 31.06 -30.14 -3.91
N LYS A 6 30.43 -29.83 -5.05
CA LYS A 6 29.13 -29.17 -5.07
C LYS A 6 28.15 -30.12 -4.40
N SER A 7 27.65 -29.77 -3.22
CA SER A 7 26.47 -30.44 -2.69
C SER A 7 25.31 -30.18 -3.68
N PRO A 8 24.48 -31.18 -3.99
CA PRO A 8 23.38 -30.99 -4.90
C PRO A 8 22.40 -29.99 -4.27
N ALA A 9 22.20 -28.87 -4.95
CA ALA A 9 21.20 -27.87 -4.60
C ALA A 9 19.85 -28.57 -4.44
N ASN A 10 19.33 -28.58 -3.22
CA ASN A 10 18.03 -29.15 -2.90
C ASN A 10 16.96 -28.30 -3.62
N PRO A 11 16.22 -28.82 -4.60
CA PRO A 11 15.29 -28.01 -5.38
C PRO A 11 14.13 -27.58 -4.48
N THR A 12 14.01 -26.26 -4.28
CA THR A 12 12.82 -25.54 -3.78
C THR A 12 11.96 -26.33 -2.79
N LYS A 13 12.29 -26.25 -1.49
CA LYS A 13 11.27 -26.51 -0.46
C LYS A 13 10.12 -25.56 -0.73
N LYS A 14 9.00 -26.06 -1.29
CA LYS A 14 7.73 -25.33 -1.33
C LYS A 14 7.47 -24.81 0.08
N ALA A 15 6.97 -23.58 0.19
CA ALA A 15 6.38 -23.15 1.46
C ALA A 15 5.43 -24.27 1.93
N PRO A 16 5.57 -24.75 3.18
CA PRO A 16 4.76 -25.86 3.67
C PRO A 16 3.28 -25.53 3.45
N LEU A 17 2.52 -26.50 2.93
CA LEU A 17 1.08 -26.32 2.69
C LEU A 17 0.44 -25.80 3.98
N THR A 18 -0.35 -24.73 3.86
CA THR A 18 -1.03 -24.22 5.04
C THR A 18 -1.94 -25.29 5.66
N PRO A 19 -2.07 -25.34 6.99
CA PRO A 19 -2.92 -26.32 7.68
C PRO A 19 -4.34 -26.43 7.08
N LYS A 20 -4.98 -25.32 6.72
CA LYS A 20 -6.27 -25.34 5.99
C LYS A 20 -6.20 -26.08 4.65
N ALA A 21 -5.15 -25.86 3.86
CA ALA A 21 -4.99 -26.53 2.56
C ALA A 21 -4.81 -28.05 2.74
N ILE A 22 -4.14 -28.48 3.81
CA ILE A 22 -3.98 -29.90 4.17
C ILE A 22 -5.34 -30.53 4.49
N ILE A 23 -6.13 -29.89 5.36
CA ILE A 23 -7.47 -30.35 5.70
C ILE A 23 -8.38 -30.39 4.47
N ASN A 24 -8.37 -29.33 3.66
CA ASN A 24 -9.16 -29.28 2.43
C ASN A 24 -8.76 -30.38 1.44
N ARG A 25 -7.47 -30.71 1.31
CA ARG A 25 -7.02 -31.79 0.42
C ARG A 25 -7.52 -33.17 0.86
N LYS A 26 -7.65 -33.41 2.17
CA LYS A 26 -8.07 -34.71 2.71
C LYS A 26 -9.59 -34.86 2.81
N PHE A 27 -10.29 -33.81 3.19
CA PHE A 27 -11.72 -33.85 3.48
C PHE A 27 -12.59 -33.06 2.50
N GLY A 28 -12.01 -32.14 1.73
CA GLY A 28 -12.73 -31.29 0.77
C GLY A 28 -13.91 -30.57 1.40
N ASP A 29 -15.04 -30.60 0.71
CA ASP A 29 -16.31 -29.99 1.13
C ASP A 29 -16.90 -30.58 2.43
N LYS A 30 -16.33 -31.69 2.94
CA LYS A 30 -16.75 -32.31 4.20
C LYS A 30 -16.16 -31.60 5.43
N ALA A 31 -15.26 -30.63 5.26
CA ALA A 31 -14.70 -29.82 6.34
C ALA A 31 -15.41 -28.47 6.45
N CYS A 32 -16.06 -28.22 7.58
CA CYS A 32 -16.80 -26.97 7.82
C CYS A 32 -16.18 -26.17 8.98
N TYR A 33 -15.77 -24.94 8.70
CA TYR A 33 -15.24 -24.01 9.70
C TYR A 33 -16.34 -23.07 10.19
N LYS A 34 -16.66 -23.10 11.48
CA LYS A 34 -17.63 -22.20 12.12
C LYS A 34 -16.90 -21.25 13.07
N ILE A 35 -17.02 -19.94 12.82
CA ILE A 35 -16.33 -18.92 13.61
C ILE A 35 -17.30 -18.31 14.62
N GLU A 36 -16.84 -18.22 15.87
CA GLU A 36 -17.56 -17.62 16.98
C GLU A 36 -16.77 -16.40 17.49
N GLU A 37 -17.50 -15.33 17.78
CA GLU A 37 -16.94 -14.14 18.40
C GLU A 37 -16.94 -14.32 19.92
N VAL A 38 -15.75 -14.25 20.50
CA VAL A 38 -15.53 -14.32 21.94
C VAL A 38 -15.16 -12.92 22.41
N GLN A 39 -15.97 -12.36 23.30
CA GLN A 39 -15.70 -11.04 23.84
C GLN A 39 -14.47 -11.11 24.74
N ASP A 40 -13.47 -10.28 24.44
CA ASP A 40 -12.25 -10.22 25.25
C ASP A 40 -12.54 -9.50 26.56
N SER A 41 -12.51 -10.23 27.69
CA SER A 41 -12.67 -9.65 29.02
C SER A 41 -11.43 -8.87 29.47
N SER A 42 -10.32 -8.91 28.73
CA SER A 42 -9.08 -8.21 29.08
C SER A 42 -9.11 -6.70 28.80
N GLY A 43 -10.08 -6.22 28.03
CA GLY A 43 -10.22 -4.79 27.80
C GLY A 43 -10.80 -4.11 29.04
N ASN A 44 -9.94 -3.55 29.92
CA ASN A 44 -10.28 -2.78 31.13
C ASN A 44 -11.73 -2.27 31.10
N VAL A 45 -12.64 -3.08 31.65
CA VAL A 45 -14.03 -2.72 31.81
C VAL A 45 -14.03 -1.70 32.93
N CYS A 46 -14.32 -0.45 32.60
CA CYS A 46 -14.43 0.60 33.61
C CYS A 46 -15.72 0.33 34.41
N PRO A 47 -15.64 0.06 35.72
CA PRO A 47 -16.81 -0.13 36.57
C PRO A 47 -17.74 1.09 36.50
N GLY A 48 -19.05 0.85 36.52
CA GLY A 48 -20.06 1.92 36.53
C GLY A 48 -20.21 2.72 35.22
N LEU A 49 -19.46 2.40 34.15
CA LEU A 49 -19.61 3.07 32.86
C LEU A 49 -20.87 2.57 32.12
N ALA A 50 -21.86 3.45 31.96
CA ALA A 50 -23.12 3.17 31.27
C ALA A 50 -22.98 3.01 29.74
N ILE A 51 -21.79 3.28 29.19
CA ILE A 51 -21.49 3.16 27.76
C ILE A 51 -20.93 1.77 27.48
N SER A 52 -21.75 0.88 26.92
CA SER A 52 -21.30 -0.43 26.44
C SER A 52 -20.39 -0.25 25.22
N ARG A 53 -19.08 -0.42 25.41
CA ARG A 53 -18.14 -0.59 24.28
C ARG A 53 -18.03 -2.07 23.97
N LYS A 54 -18.38 -2.46 22.74
CA LYS A 54 -17.89 -3.72 22.18
C LYS A 54 -16.37 -3.59 22.03
N GLY A 55 -15.61 -4.24 22.92
CA GLY A 55 -14.16 -4.34 22.82
C GLY A 55 -13.73 -5.10 21.56
N PRO A 56 -12.42 -5.15 21.26
CA PRO A 56 -11.93 -5.98 20.18
C PRO A 56 -12.38 -7.42 20.44
N CYS A 57 -13.16 -7.98 19.51
CA CYS A 57 -13.64 -9.34 19.61
C CYS A 57 -12.50 -10.29 19.26
N LEU A 58 -12.26 -11.29 20.11
CA LEU A 58 -11.45 -12.44 19.74
C LEU A 58 -12.32 -13.40 18.95
N TYR A 59 -11.68 -14.26 18.18
CA TYR A 59 -12.33 -15.25 17.35
C TYR A 59 -11.88 -16.63 17.78
N ARG A 60 -12.85 -17.53 17.87
CA ARG A 60 -12.64 -18.95 18.04
C ARG A 60 -13.24 -19.66 16.85
N CYS A 61 -12.57 -20.69 16.35
CA CYS A 61 -13.05 -21.46 15.22
C CYS A 61 -13.30 -22.91 15.63
N THR A 62 -14.49 -23.40 15.32
CA THR A 62 -14.89 -24.80 15.46
C THR A 62 -14.88 -25.44 14.07
N LEU A 63 -13.94 -26.35 13.85
CA LEU A 63 -13.81 -27.14 12.64
C LEU A 63 -14.56 -28.47 12.81
N HIS A 64 -15.62 -28.65 12.03
CA HIS A 64 -16.36 -29.90 11.91
C HIS A 64 -15.78 -30.74 10.76
N LEU A 65 -15.35 -31.94 11.07
CA LEU A 65 -14.90 -32.99 10.14
C LEU A 65 -15.82 -34.22 10.29
N PRO A 66 -15.87 -35.14 9.31
CA PRO A 66 -16.70 -36.34 9.39
C PRO A 66 -16.51 -37.16 10.68
N ASP A 67 -15.26 -37.25 11.15
CA ASP A 67 -14.89 -38.12 12.27
C ASP A 67 -14.52 -37.35 13.55
N ALA A 68 -14.55 -36.00 13.53
CA ALA A 68 -14.14 -35.18 14.66
C ALA A 68 -14.67 -33.75 14.59
N THR A 69 -14.92 -33.15 15.77
CA THR A 69 -15.08 -31.69 15.90
C THR A 69 -13.93 -31.13 16.73
N ILE A 70 -13.31 -30.05 16.25
CA ILE A 70 -12.07 -29.50 16.81
C ILE A 70 -12.22 -28.00 16.98
N VAL A 71 -11.83 -27.49 18.14
CA VAL A 71 -12.01 -26.10 18.52
C VAL A 71 -10.63 -25.45 18.69
N SER A 72 -10.42 -24.31 18.05
CA SER A 72 -9.20 -23.51 18.17
C SER A 72 -9.12 -22.81 19.53
N ASP A 73 -7.94 -22.27 19.84
CA ASP A 73 -7.83 -21.23 20.86
C ASP A 73 -8.47 -19.90 20.38
N THR A 74 -8.47 -18.88 21.22
CA THR A 74 -8.98 -17.55 20.86
C THR A 74 -7.89 -16.69 20.23
N PHE A 75 -8.17 -16.09 19.07
CA PHE A 75 -7.21 -15.25 18.32
C PHE A 75 -7.80 -13.89 17.96
N LYS A 76 -6.96 -12.88 17.78
CA LYS A 76 -7.39 -11.54 17.33
C LYS A 76 -7.91 -11.52 15.88
N ARG A 77 -7.57 -12.52 15.07
CA ARG A 77 -7.96 -12.61 13.66
C ARG A 77 -8.70 -13.91 13.38
N LYS A 78 -9.80 -13.82 12.63
CA LYS A 78 -10.60 -14.96 12.15
C LYS A 78 -9.74 -16.04 11.46
N LYS A 79 -8.84 -15.60 10.57
CA LYS A 79 -7.96 -16.50 9.79
C LYS A 79 -7.01 -17.31 10.67
N ASP A 80 -6.49 -16.71 11.74
CA ASP A 80 -5.54 -17.39 12.62
C ASP A 80 -6.26 -18.44 13.49
N ALA A 81 -7.50 -18.15 13.91
CA ALA A 81 -8.36 -19.13 14.57
C ALA A 81 -8.67 -20.33 13.66
N GLU A 82 -8.99 -20.10 12.38
CA GLU A 82 -9.19 -21.18 11.42
C GLU A 82 -7.93 -22.02 11.18
N GLN A 83 -6.76 -21.38 11.07
CA GLN A 83 -5.49 -22.10 10.92
C GLN A 83 -5.19 -22.94 12.16
N SER A 84 -5.36 -22.39 13.36
CA SER A 84 -5.18 -23.14 14.61
C SER A 84 -6.14 -24.33 14.74
N ALA A 85 -7.41 -24.18 14.33
CA ALA A 85 -8.35 -25.30 14.29
C ALA A 85 -7.87 -26.41 13.34
N ALA A 86 -7.34 -26.03 12.17
CA ALA A 86 -6.79 -26.97 11.20
C ALA A 86 -5.48 -27.64 11.69
N GLU A 87 -4.59 -26.91 12.35
CA GLU A 87 -3.36 -27.46 12.96
C GLU A 87 -3.68 -28.49 14.02
N LYS A 88 -4.57 -28.14 14.97
CA LYS A 88 -5.04 -29.09 16.00
C LYS A 88 -5.71 -30.31 15.38
N ALA A 89 -6.38 -30.15 14.24
CA ALA A 89 -6.95 -31.27 13.50
C ALA A 89 -5.92 -32.19 12.87
N ILE A 90 -4.86 -31.63 12.29
CA ILE A 90 -3.75 -32.40 11.74
C ILE A 90 -3.05 -33.19 12.84
N GLU A 91 -2.77 -32.55 13.98
CA GLU A 91 -2.15 -33.19 15.13
C GLU A 91 -3.03 -34.30 15.72
N LYS A 92 -4.32 -34.01 15.99
CA LYS A 92 -5.24 -34.95 16.65
C LYS A 92 -5.57 -36.16 15.78
N LEU A 93 -5.70 -35.96 14.47
CA LEU A 93 -6.00 -37.03 13.52
C LEU A 93 -4.73 -37.71 12.98
N GLY A 94 -3.55 -37.32 13.46
CA GLY A 94 -2.27 -37.86 13.00
C GLY A 94 -2.12 -37.77 11.49
N ILE A 95 -2.53 -36.65 10.87
CA ILE A 95 -2.48 -36.47 9.42
C ILE A 95 -1.03 -36.24 9.01
N CYS A 96 -0.27 -37.32 8.89
CA CYS A 96 0.99 -37.32 8.15
C CYS A 96 0.65 -37.20 6.67
N LEU A 97 0.75 -36.00 6.12
CA LEU A 97 1.04 -35.89 4.70
C LEU A 97 2.45 -36.44 4.55
N ALA A 98 2.60 -37.61 3.95
CA ALA A 98 3.90 -37.96 3.38
C ALA A 98 4.29 -36.78 2.49
N GLU A 99 5.38 -36.08 2.84
CA GLU A 99 6.02 -35.19 1.89
C GLU A 99 6.22 -36.02 0.63
N TYR A 100 5.78 -35.48 -0.51
CA TYR A 100 6.02 -36.13 -1.80
C TYR A 100 7.52 -36.13 -2.05
N ASN A 101 8.19 -37.16 -1.53
CA ASN A 101 9.61 -37.46 -1.67
C ASN A 101 9.73 -38.83 -2.36
N PRO A 102 9.24 -38.96 -3.60
CA PRO A 102 9.36 -40.22 -4.32
C PRO A 102 10.83 -40.53 -4.56
N THR A 103 11.18 -41.81 -4.70
CA THR A 103 12.48 -42.15 -5.31
C THR A 103 12.51 -41.64 -6.76
N VAL A 104 13.70 -41.52 -7.36
CA VAL A 104 13.82 -41.10 -8.77
C VAL A 104 13.05 -42.07 -9.70
N GLU A 105 13.02 -43.36 -9.37
CA GLU A 105 12.27 -44.38 -10.10
C GLU A 105 10.75 -44.18 -9.96
N GLU A 106 10.24 -44.00 -8.74
CA GLU A 106 8.83 -43.69 -8.48
C GLU A 106 8.40 -42.39 -9.19
N ALA A 107 9.27 -41.39 -9.26
CA ALA A 107 9.00 -40.15 -10.00
C ALA A 107 8.90 -40.40 -11.52
N TRP A 108 9.71 -41.30 -12.09
CA TRP A 108 9.57 -41.72 -13.49
C TRP A 108 8.28 -42.48 -13.75
N ASP A 109 7.87 -43.34 -12.83
CA ASP A 109 6.60 -44.08 -12.92
C ASP A 109 5.40 -43.15 -12.80
N ASP A 110 5.43 -42.19 -11.87
CA ASP A 110 4.39 -41.16 -11.72
C ASP A 110 4.29 -40.24 -12.94
N LEU A 111 5.43 -39.88 -13.54
CA LEU A 111 5.47 -39.16 -14.82
C LEU A 111 4.79 -39.99 -15.92
N GLY A 112 5.14 -41.28 -16.00
CA GLY A 112 4.57 -42.19 -16.99
C GLY A 112 3.06 -42.37 -16.82
N ALA A 113 2.60 -42.63 -15.60
CA ALA A 113 1.19 -42.77 -15.26
C ALA A 113 0.39 -41.50 -15.57
N ARG A 114 0.96 -40.32 -15.29
CA ARG A 114 0.29 -39.04 -15.61
C ARG A 114 0.16 -38.81 -17.12
N ILE A 115 1.20 -39.11 -17.89
CA ILE A 115 1.16 -39.05 -19.36
C ILE A 115 0.14 -40.06 -19.91
N ALA A 116 0.11 -41.29 -19.40
CA ALA A 116 -0.85 -42.31 -19.82
C ALA A 116 -2.31 -41.89 -19.55
N PHE A 117 -2.58 -41.34 -18.36
CA PHE A 117 -3.91 -40.83 -17.99
C PHE A 117 -4.36 -39.68 -18.90
N MET A 118 -3.45 -38.79 -19.30
CA MET A 118 -3.75 -37.68 -20.22
C MET A 118 -4.29 -38.15 -21.58
N PHE A 119 -3.87 -39.31 -22.07
CA PHE A 119 -4.36 -39.91 -23.32
C PHE A 119 -5.50 -40.94 -23.11
N ALA A 120 -6.03 -41.06 -21.89
CA ALA A 120 -7.17 -41.91 -21.59
C ALA A 120 -8.48 -41.30 -22.12
N ASN A 121 -9.49 -42.16 -22.36
CA ASN A 121 -10.81 -41.73 -22.84
C ASN A 121 -11.46 -40.68 -21.92
N GLU A 122 -11.35 -40.88 -20.61
CA GLU A 122 -11.96 -40.04 -19.57
C GLU A 122 -11.36 -38.62 -19.51
N PHE A 123 -10.09 -38.46 -19.90
CA PHE A 123 -9.43 -37.16 -19.86
C PHE A 123 -9.95 -36.21 -20.94
N LEU A 124 -10.41 -36.76 -22.08
CA LEU A 124 -10.90 -35.97 -23.21
C LEU A 124 -12.22 -35.24 -22.91
N SER A 125 -12.97 -35.68 -21.89
CA SER A 125 -14.18 -34.99 -21.39
C SER A 125 -13.89 -34.02 -20.23
N SER A 126 -12.63 -33.87 -19.80
CA SER A 126 -12.28 -32.96 -18.70
C SER A 126 -12.27 -31.48 -19.13
N LEU A 127 -12.41 -30.57 -18.16
CA LEU A 127 -12.26 -29.12 -18.33
C LEU A 127 -10.79 -28.66 -18.31
N HIS A 128 -9.84 -29.59 -18.40
CA HIS A 128 -8.41 -29.27 -18.38
C HIS A 128 -7.98 -28.65 -19.73
N PRO A 129 -7.14 -27.59 -19.76
CA PRO A 129 -6.65 -26.98 -21.01
C PRO A 129 -6.08 -27.98 -22.03
N LEU A 130 -5.25 -28.93 -21.57
CA LEU A 130 -4.74 -30.04 -22.36
C LEU A 130 -5.81 -30.90 -23.03
N SER A 131 -7.00 -31.03 -22.44
CA SER A 131 -8.12 -31.72 -23.07
C SER A 131 -8.60 -30.98 -24.32
N SER A 132 -8.74 -29.65 -24.23
CA SER A 132 -9.07 -28.80 -25.38
C SER A 132 -7.98 -28.84 -26.46
N HIS A 133 -6.70 -28.85 -26.07
CA HIS A 133 -5.60 -29.10 -27.01
C HIS A 133 -5.72 -30.47 -27.69
N LEU A 134 -6.02 -31.54 -26.95
CA LEU A 134 -6.21 -32.88 -27.51
C LEU A 134 -7.36 -32.91 -28.52
N ARG A 135 -8.49 -32.28 -28.21
CA ARG A 135 -9.63 -32.14 -29.14
C ARG A 135 -9.23 -31.37 -30.41
N ALA A 136 -8.46 -30.28 -30.25
CA ALA A 136 -8.02 -29.47 -31.37
C ALA A 136 -7.05 -30.22 -32.29
N VAL A 137 -6.11 -30.99 -31.75
CA VAL A 137 -5.16 -31.75 -32.59
C VAL A 137 -5.83 -32.91 -33.32
N LEU A 138 -6.95 -33.45 -32.82
CA LEU A 138 -7.78 -34.43 -33.54
C LEU A 138 -8.47 -33.84 -34.77
N ARG A 139 -8.56 -32.51 -34.88
CA ARG A 139 -9.10 -31.80 -36.05
C ARG A 139 -8.03 -31.35 -37.04
N ARG A 140 -6.73 -31.49 -36.70
CA ARG A 140 -5.62 -31.18 -37.63
C ARG A 140 -5.69 -32.06 -38.87
N GLU A 141 -5.37 -31.48 -40.02
CA GLU A 141 -5.40 -32.17 -41.31
C GLU A 141 -4.12 -33.00 -41.55
N GLY A 142 -4.25 -34.05 -42.37
CA GLY A 142 -3.13 -34.85 -42.86
C GLY A 142 -2.37 -35.62 -41.77
N LEU A 143 -1.03 -35.66 -41.92
CA LEU A 143 -0.13 -36.46 -41.08
C LEU A 143 -0.04 -35.96 -39.63
N LEU A 144 -0.44 -34.71 -39.38
CA LEU A 144 -0.40 -34.05 -38.07
C LEU A 144 -1.62 -34.37 -37.20
N ASN A 145 -2.61 -35.07 -37.74
CA ASN A 145 -3.83 -35.46 -37.04
C ASN A 145 -3.53 -36.28 -35.76
N GLY A 146 -3.99 -35.78 -34.62
CA GLY A 146 -3.87 -36.43 -33.32
C GLY A 146 -2.49 -36.32 -32.67
N TYR A 147 -1.52 -35.64 -33.29
CA TYR A 147 -0.21 -35.36 -32.69
C TYR A 147 -0.28 -34.09 -31.83
N LEU A 148 -0.01 -34.24 -30.53
CA LEU A 148 0.06 -33.16 -29.56
C LEU A 148 1.52 -32.74 -29.34
N PRO A 149 1.89 -31.46 -29.54
CA PRO A 149 3.25 -30.98 -29.26
C PRO A 149 3.66 -31.18 -27.79
N VAL A 150 4.91 -31.59 -27.56
CA VAL A 150 5.44 -31.84 -26.21
C VAL A 150 5.53 -30.56 -25.38
N SER A 151 5.83 -29.42 -26.02
CA SER A 151 5.89 -28.11 -25.37
C SER A 151 4.56 -27.73 -24.69
N VAL A 152 3.43 -28.12 -25.28
CA VAL A 152 2.09 -27.90 -24.70
C VAL A 152 1.90 -28.69 -23.42
N ILE A 153 2.34 -29.95 -23.39
CA ILE A 153 2.28 -30.84 -22.22
C ILE A 153 3.14 -30.27 -21.09
N ALA A 154 4.37 -29.87 -21.42
CA ALA A 154 5.33 -29.35 -20.45
C ALA A 154 4.84 -28.09 -19.72
N ILE A 155 4.08 -27.23 -20.41
CA ILE A 155 3.60 -25.95 -19.86
C ILE A 155 2.25 -26.06 -19.16
N HIS A 156 1.29 -26.81 -19.71
CA HIS A 156 -0.09 -26.80 -19.19
C HIS A 156 -0.34 -27.85 -18.10
N ASP A 157 0.57 -28.81 -17.87
CA ASP A 157 0.49 -29.72 -16.74
C ASP A 157 1.60 -29.45 -15.71
N ALA A 158 1.24 -28.67 -14.67
CA ALA A 158 2.15 -28.36 -13.59
C ALA A 158 2.62 -29.60 -12.81
N LYS A 159 1.84 -30.70 -12.79
CA LYS A 159 2.26 -31.95 -12.12
C LYS A 159 3.41 -32.58 -12.91
N ILE A 160 3.30 -32.66 -14.24
CA ILE A 160 4.38 -33.14 -15.11
C ILE A 160 5.63 -32.28 -14.94
N SER A 161 5.51 -30.95 -15.04
CA SER A 161 6.66 -30.04 -14.90
C SER A 161 7.37 -30.19 -13.55
N ASN A 162 6.61 -30.34 -12.45
CA ASN A 162 7.17 -30.53 -11.12
C ASN A 162 7.87 -31.89 -10.96
N ILE A 163 7.31 -32.96 -11.53
CA ILE A 163 7.95 -34.28 -11.51
C ILE A 163 9.25 -34.26 -12.32
N CYS A 164 9.24 -33.64 -13.50
CA CYS A 164 10.44 -33.48 -14.33
C CYS A 164 11.56 -32.71 -13.59
N LYS A 165 11.22 -31.60 -12.92
CA LYS A 165 12.17 -30.84 -12.10
C LYS A 165 12.73 -31.66 -10.93
N TYR A 166 11.94 -32.57 -10.37
CA TYR A 166 12.39 -33.48 -9.31
C TYR A 166 13.37 -34.53 -9.85
N ILE A 167 13.08 -35.14 -11.01
CA ILE A 167 13.93 -36.15 -11.64
C ILE A 167 15.29 -35.56 -12.00
N THR A 168 15.32 -34.40 -12.68
CA THR A 168 16.57 -33.74 -13.06
C THR A 168 16.34 -32.23 -13.19
N PRO A 169 16.75 -31.41 -12.19
CA PRO A 169 16.53 -29.96 -12.19
C PRO A 169 17.15 -29.22 -13.38
N ALA A 170 18.23 -29.76 -13.96
CA ALA A 170 18.97 -29.18 -15.06
C ALA A 170 18.54 -29.69 -16.46
N ALA A 171 17.68 -30.70 -16.53
CA ALA A 171 17.27 -31.28 -17.81
C ALA A 171 16.09 -30.53 -18.42
N GLU A 172 16.05 -30.48 -19.75
CA GLU A 172 14.89 -29.94 -20.48
C GLU A 172 13.66 -30.84 -20.27
N VAL A 173 12.56 -30.26 -19.79
CA VAL A 173 11.31 -30.97 -19.48
C VAL A 173 10.80 -31.75 -20.68
N ASN A 174 10.91 -31.18 -21.89
CA ASN A 174 10.48 -31.82 -23.13
C ASN A 174 11.21 -33.15 -23.38
N SER A 175 12.52 -33.20 -23.13
CA SER A 175 13.34 -34.41 -23.27
C SER A 175 12.91 -35.50 -22.30
N LEU A 176 12.60 -35.14 -21.04
CA LEU A 176 12.13 -36.10 -20.04
C LEU A 176 10.75 -36.67 -20.39
N ILE A 177 9.83 -35.85 -20.91
CA ILE A 177 8.52 -36.30 -21.38
C ILE A 177 8.67 -37.32 -22.51
N LEU A 178 9.54 -37.05 -23.50
CA LEU A 178 9.80 -37.97 -24.61
C LEU A 178 10.42 -39.29 -24.12
N LYS A 179 11.40 -39.24 -23.21
CA LYS A 179 12.00 -40.44 -22.60
C LYS A 179 10.98 -41.27 -21.83
N ALA A 180 10.05 -40.63 -21.11
CA ALA A 180 8.96 -41.33 -20.43
C ALA A 180 7.98 -41.97 -21.43
N ALA A 181 7.57 -41.21 -22.46
CA ALA A 181 6.68 -41.69 -23.51
C ALA A 181 7.28 -42.86 -24.30
N ALA A 182 8.61 -42.89 -24.50
CA ALA A 182 9.30 -43.95 -25.23
C ALA A 182 9.20 -45.32 -24.53
N LYS A 183 8.98 -45.34 -23.21
CA LYS A 183 8.72 -46.57 -22.45
C LYS A 183 7.29 -47.09 -22.64
N MET A 184 6.39 -46.32 -23.25
CA MET A 184 4.96 -46.60 -23.40
C MET A 184 4.53 -46.87 -24.86
N THR A 185 5.31 -47.65 -25.60
CA THR A 185 5.09 -47.99 -27.02
C THR A 185 3.76 -48.72 -27.31
N ASN A 186 3.12 -49.26 -26.27
CA ASN A 186 1.80 -49.89 -26.36
C ASN A 186 0.65 -48.88 -26.42
N LEU A 187 0.84 -47.66 -25.89
CA LEU A 187 -0.20 -46.63 -25.77
C LEU A 187 0.04 -45.43 -26.68
N LEU A 188 1.31 -45.06 -26.88
CA LEU A 188 1.70 -43.82 -27.56
C LEU A 188 2.58 -44.10 -28.79
N LEU A 189 2.42 -43.25 -29.79
CA LEU A 189 3.29 -43.10 -30.94
C LEU A 189 4.10 -41.82 -30.75
N ILE A 190 5.42 -41.96 -30.87
CA ILE A 190 6.36 -40.84 -30.96
C ILE A 190 6.69 -40.69 -32.44
N SER A 191 6.75 -39.46 -32.92
CA SER A 191 7.26 -39.19 -34.26
C SER A 191 8.80 -39.08 -34.17
N ASP A 192 9.53 -39.89 -34.95
CA ASP A 192 11.00 -39.90 -34.93
C ASP A 192 11.61 -38.56 -35.40
N GLU A 193 10.82 -37.73 -36.10
CA GLU A 193 11.24 -36.41 -36.63
C GLU A 193 10.53 -35.22 -35.96
N GLN A 194 9.50 -35.43 -35.13
CA GLN A 194 8.68 -34.36 -34.54
C GLN A 194 8.58 -34.49 -33.01
N LEU A 195 8.75 -33.38 -32.30
CA LEU A 195 8.57 -33.25 -30.85
C LEU A 195 7.09 -33.31 -30.43
N SER A 196 6.40 -34.41 -30.76
CA SER A 196 4.97 -34.59 -30.52
C SER A 196 4.58 -36.03 -30.17
N LEU A 197 3.47 -36.16 -29.43
CA LEU A 197 2.93 -37.43 -28.96
C LEU A 197 1.54 -37.67 -29.54
N LYS A 198 1.28 -38.90 -30.01
CA LYS A 198 -0.04 -39.32 -30.48
C LYS A 198 -0.48 -40.60 -29.79
N ARG A 199 -1.79 -40.75 -29.58
CA ARG A 199 -2.35 -42.01 -29.10
C ARG A 199 -2.30 -43.08 -30.21
N LYS A 200 -1.83 -44.29 -29.88
CA LYS A 200 -1.71 -45.40 -30.83
C LYS A 200 -3.07 -45.92 -31.31
N SER A 201 -4.02 -46.09 -30.39
CA SER A 201 -5.40 -46.48 -30.70
C SER A 201 -6.29 -45.24 -30.85
N PRO A 202 -7.18 -45.18 -31.86
CA PRO A 202 -8.11 -44.06 -31.99
C PRO A 202 -9.07 -44.00 -30.79
N TYR A 203 -9.60 -42.80 -30.52
CA TYR A 203 -10.68 -42.64 -29.56
C TYR A 203 -11.95 -43.34 -30.07
N PRO A 204 -12.79 -43.89 -29.18
CA PRO A 204 -14.09 -44.46 -29.55
C PRO A 204 -14.94 -43.47 -30.37
N PRO A 205 -15.63 -43.93 -31.43
CA PRO A 205 -16.44 -43.06 -32.30
C PRO A 205 -17.51 -42.26 -31.55
N GLU A 206 -18.07 -42.82 -30.48
CA GLU A 206 -19.09 -42.17 -29.65
C GLU A 206 -18.54 -40.92 -28.97
N ILE A 207 -17.29 -40.97 -28.51
CA ILE A 207 -16.60 -39.83 -27.89
C ILE A 207 -16.33 -38.78 -28.96
N ILE A 208 -15.85 -39.16 -30.14
CA ILE A 208 -15.57 -38.20 -31.23
C ILE A 208 -16.87 -37.52 -31.71
N ALA A 209 -17.97 -38.27 -31.84
CA ALA A 209 -19.26 -37.73 -32.26
C ALA A 209 -19.78 -36.68 -31.26
N SER A 210 -19.62 -36.91 -29.95
CA SER A 210 -20.01 -35.93 -28.92
C SER A 210 -19.24 -34.60 -29.02
N LEU A 211 -17.97 -34.65 -29.43
CA LEU A 211 -17.11 -33.46 -29.58
C LEU A 211 -17.45 -32.58 -30.78
N ASN A 212 -18.08 -33.15 -31.81
CA ASN A 212 -18.48 -32.41 -33.01
C ASN A 212 -19.74 -31.57 -32.79
N HIS A 213 -20.53 -31.86 -31.76
CA HIS A 213 -21.71 -31.08 -31.39
C HIS A 213 -21.39 -29.87 -30.47
N GLU A 214 -20.16 -29.77 -29.95
CA GLU A 214 -19.79 -28.75 -28.95
C GLU A 214 -19.15 -27.47 -29.52
N SER A 215 -18.60 -27.46 -30.74
CA SER A 215 -17.90 -26.27 -31.27
C SER A 215 -18.85 -25.31 -31.98
N SER A 216 -19.11 -24.16 -31.36
CA SER A 216 -19.95 -23.05 -31.87
C SER A 216 -19.25 -22.14 -32.89
N LEU A 217 -17.94 -22.31 -33.11
CA LEU A 217 -17.14 -21.41 -33.97
C LEU A 217 -17.28 -21.78 -35.45
N SER A 218 -18.15 -21.05 -36.15
CA SER A 218 -18.32 -21.17 -37.61
C SER A 218 -17.37 -20.26 -38.41
N GLU A 219 -16.67 -19.33 -37.75
CA GLU A 219 -15.87 -18.28 -38.39
C GLU A 219 -14.38 -18.35 -37.98
N SER A 220 -13.50 -17.88 -38.87
CA SER A 220 -12.06 -17.73 -38.60
C SER A 220 -11.81 -16.58 -37.62
N ILE A 221 -10.90 -16.79 -36.68
CA ILE A 221 -10.51 -15.80 -35.66
C ILE A 221 -9.26 -15.07 -36.14
N ALA A 222 -9.28 -13.74 -36.15
CA ALA A 222 -8.09 -12.91 -36.37
C ALA A 222 -7.60 -12.35 -35.03
N VAL A 223 -6.35 -12.62 -34.66
CA VAL A 223 -5.75 -12.19 -33.39
C VAL A 223 -4.53 -11.32 -33.67
N GLU A 224 -4.56 -10.06 -33.20
CA GLU A 224 -3.39 -9.18 -33.23
C GLU A 224 -2.33 -9.65 -32.23
N CYS A 225 -1.09 -9.76 -32.69
CA CYS A 225 0.05 -10.15 -31.89
C CYS A 225 1.33 -9.42 -32.33
N ILE A 226 2.42 -9.67 -31.61
CA ILE A 226 3.68 -8.99 -31.84
C ILE A 226 4.78 -9.97 -32.25
N ARG A 227 5.40 -9.75 -33.41
CA ARG A 227 6.65 -10.43 -33.80
C ARG A 227 7.84 -9.66 -33.23
N ILE A 228 8.69 -10.36 -32.50
CA ILE A 228 9.94 -9.89 -31.92
C ILE A 228 11.09 -10.48 -32.74
N PRO A 229 11.71 -9.72 -33.65
CA PRO A 229 12.85 -10.20 -34.43
C PRO A 229 14.07 -10.51 -33.55
N ALA A 230 14.85 -11.52 -33.95
CA ALA A 230 16.10 -11.89 -33.27
C ALA A 230 17.15 -10.79 -33.34
N SER A 231 17.20 -10.08 -34.48
CA SER A 231 18.10 -8.94 -34.69
C SER A 231 17.65 -7.73 -33.87
N LEU A 232 18.55 -7.17 -33.07
CA LEU A 232 18.31 -5.96 -32.29
C LEU A 232 18.08 -4.71 -33.17
N GLY A 233 18.62 -4.68 -34.38
CA GLY A 233 18.45 -3.55 -35.32
C GLY A 233 17.10 -3.55 -36.04
N GLU A 234 16.33 -4.63 -35.96
CA GLU A 234 15.00 -4.71 -36.56
C GLU A 234 13.92 -4.30 -35.57
N ALA A 235 13.00 -3.44 -36.02
CA ALA A 235 11.85 -3.00 -35.22
C ALA A 235 10.87 -4.16 -34.95
N VAL A 236 10.20 -4.07 -33.82
CA VAL A 236 9.12 -4.99 -33.43
C VAL A 236 7.91 -4.75 -34.35
N GLN A 237 7.24 -5.83 -34.79
CA GLN A 237 6.20 -5.75 -35.83
C GLN A 237 4.85 -6.23 -35.31
N VAL A 238 3.77 -5.57 -35.74
CA VAL A 238 2.39 -6.03 -35.54
C VAL A 238 2.08 -7.11 -36.56
N LEU A 239 1.50 -8.22 -36.10
CA LEU A 239 1.16 -9.38 -36.92
C LEU A 239 -0.27 -9.84 -36.61
N MET A 240 -1.05 -10.18 -37.63
CA MET A 240 -2.40 -10.73 -37.48
C MET A 240 -2.39 -12.25 -37.68
N LEU A 241 -2.66 -13.00 -36.62
CA LEU A 241 -2.82 -14.47 -36.69
C LEU A 241 -4.23 -14.82 -37.13
N ASN A 242 -4.36 -15.39 -38.33
CA ASN A 242 -5.64 -15.87 -38.85
C ASN A 242 -5.80 -17.37 -38.55
N ILE A 243 -6.60 -17.67 -37.52
CA ILE A 243 -6.84 -19.02 -37.02
C ILE A 243 -8.17 -19.51 -37.58
N ALA A 244 -8.11 -20.48 -38.50
CA ALA A 244 -9.30 -21.13 -39.03
C ALA A 244 -10.04 -21.94 -37.95
N SER A 245 -11.36 -22.11 -38.07
CA SER A 245 -12.19 -22.85 -37.12
C SER A 245 -11.77 -24.33 -36.95
N THR A 246 -11.20 -24.93 -38.00
CA THR A 246 -10.63 -26.29 -37.98
C THR A 246 -9.11 -26.29 -37.76
N GLY A 247 -8.46 -25.12 -37.76
CA GLY A 247 -7.02 -24.98 -37.65
C GLY A 247 -6.53 -25.01 -36.21
N TYR A 248 -5.40 -25.68 -35.96
CA TYR A 248 -4.74 -25.62 -34.67
C TYR A 248 -3.89 -24.35 -34.57
N TYR A 249 -4.12 -23.52 -33.55
CA TYR A 249 -3.52 -22.19 -33.48
C TYR A 249 -1.97 -22.20 -33.47
N LEU A 250 -1.35 -23.24 -32.89
CA LEU A 250 0.12 -23.35 -32.91
C LEU A 250 0.68 -23.66 -34.30
N ASP A 251 -0.11 -24.25 -35.21
CA ASP A 251 0.34 -24.44 -36.59
C ASP A 251 0.38 -23.11 -37.35
N VAL A 252 -0.53 -22.18 -37.02
CA VAL A 252 -0.51 -20.81 -37.54
C VAL A 252 0.74 -20.10 -37.03
N ILE A 253 1.01 -20.16 -35.73
CA ILE A 253 2.22 -19.60 -35.11
C ILE A 253 3.49 -20.22 -35.69
N ALA A 254 3.53 -21.54 -35.89
CA ALA A 254 4.66 -22.23 -36.50
C ALA A 254 4.96 -21.70 -37.90
N ARG A 255 3.91 -21.50 -38.72
CA ARG A 255 4.06 -20.95 -40.08
C ARG A 255 4.63 -19.54 -40.08
N GLU A 256 4.17 -18.69 -39.17
CA GLU A 256 4.67 -17.31 -39.02
C GLU A 256 6.13 -17.26 -38.51
N LEU A 257 6.55 -18.28 -37.75
CA LEU A 257 7.95 -18.49 -37.32
C LEU A 257 8.80 -19.25 -38.37
N CYS A 258 8.27 -19.51 -39.57
CA CYS A 258 8.92 -20.29 -40.63
C CYS A 258 9.32 -21.72 -40.21
N LEU A 259 8.52 -22.36 -39.35
CA LEU A 259 8.70 -23.73 -38.89
C LEU A 259 7.84 -24.71 -39.68
N ALA A 260 8.27 -25.97 -39.74
CA ALA A 260 7.55 -27.02 -40.45
C ALA A 260 6.16 -27.32 -39.85
N ASP A 261 6.07 -27.39 -38.52
CA ASP A 261 4.82 -27.64 -37.78
C ASP A 261 4.93 -27.25 -36.30
N ALA A 262 3.79 -27.27 -35.59
CA ALA A 262 3.67 -26.90 -34.18
C ALA A 262 4.54 -27.68 -33.19
N SER A 263 5.09 -28.85 -33.56
CA SER A 263 5.98 -29.62 -32.68
C SER A 263 7.27 -28.88 -32.35
N ASN A 264 7.74 -28.04 -33.27
CA ASN A 264 8.95 -27.24 -33.09
C ASN A 264 8.70 -25.88 -32.43
N VAL A 265 7.48 -25.60 -31.98
CA VAL A 265 7.14 -24.38 -31.26
C VAL A 265 7.36 -24.58 -29.76
N LEU A 266 8.25 -23.79 -29.16
CA LEU A 266 8.38 -23.64 -27.72
C LEU A 266 7.43 -22.57 -27.21
N ILE A 267 6.96 -22.76 -25.97
CA ILE A 267 6.00 -21.88 -25.32
C ILE A 267 6.63 -21.45 -23.99
N SER A 268 6.78 -20.15 -23.79
CA SER A 268 7.30 -19.61 -22.53
C SER A 268 6.28 -19.75 -21.40
N ARG A 269 6.72 -19.45 -20.18
CA ARG A 269 5.79 -19.16 -19.07
C ARG A 269 4.96 -17.91 -19.39
N VAL A 270 3.85 -17.77 -18.67
CA VAL A 270 3.00 -16.58 -18.71
C VAL A 270 3.79 -15.35 -18.31
N ILE A 271 3.63 -14.26 -19.07
CA ILE A 271 4.27 -12.97 -18.84
C ILE A 271 3.26 -11.99 -18.23
N GLY A 272 3.69 -11.26 -17.20
CA GLY A 272 2.88 -10.25 -16.51
C GLY A 272 2.09 -10.81 -15.33
N LYS A 273 0.81 -10.44 -15.22
CA LYS A 273 -0.07 -10.92 -14.13
C LYS A 273 -0.35 -12.41 -14.33
N ALA A 274 -0.53 -13.18 -13.25
CA ALA A 274 -0.87 -14.61 -13.35
C ALA A 274 -2.22 -14.90 -14.06
N SER A 275 -3.07 -13.88 -14.20
CA SER A 275 -4.33 -13.93 -14.96
C SER A 275 -4.18 -13.58 -16.44
N SER A 276 -3.02 -13.06 -16.85
CA SER A 276 -2.66 -12.85 -18.25
C SER A 276 -2.45 -14.21 -18.93
N GLU A 277 -2.81 -14.35 -20.20
CA GLU A 277 -2.43 -15.52 -21.02
C GLU A 277 -1.36 -15.16 -22.06
N VAL A 278 -0.72 -14.00 -21.90
CA VAL A 278 0.37 -13.54 -22.78
C VAL A 278 1.59 -14.44 -22.62
N ARG A 279 2.07 -15.00 -23.73
CA ARG A 279 3.26 -15.87 -23.79
C ARG A 279 4.11 -15.54 -25.00
N ILE A 280 5.36 -15.97 -24.94
CA ILE A 280 6.29 -15.99 -26.07
C ILE A 280 6.28 -17.38 -26.70
N TYR A 281 6.14 -17.38 -28.02
CA TYR A 281 6.26 -18.54 -28.88
C TYR A 281 7.53 -18.41 -29.70
N SER A 282 8.37 -19.44 -29.73
CA SER A 282 9.66 -19.40 -30.41
C SER A 282 10.03 -20.75 -31.01
N SER A 283 11.09 -20.79 -31.82
CA SER A 283 11.63 -22.05 -32.33
C SER A 283 12.29 -22.87 -31.22
N ALA A 284 12.05 -24.17 -31.23
CA ALA A 284 12.89 -25.12 -30.51
C ALA A 284 14.34 -25.03 -31.02
N PRO A 285 15.35 -25.11 -30.13
CA PRO A 285 16.73 -25.20 -30.58
C PRO A 285 16.91 -26.47 -31.42
N PRO A 286 17.68 -26.42 -32.51
CA PRO A 286 17.98 -27.62 -33.30
C PRO A 286 18.63 -28.65 -32.37
N GLN A 287 18.07 -29.85 -32.29
CA GLN A 287 18.64 -30.93 -31.48
C GLN A 287 20.04 -31.22 -32.02
N LEU A 288 21.09 -30.80 -31.29
CA LEU A 288 22.42 -31.27 -31.59
C LEU A 288 22.47 -32.77 -31.26
N PRO A 289 22.97 -33.62 -32.17
CA PRO A 289 23.40 -34.94 -31.77
C PRO A 289 24.45 -34.78 -30.67
N SER A 290 24.37 -35.66 -29.67
CA SER A 290 25.32 -35.78 -28.56
C SER A 290 26.77 -35.49 -28.95
N ASP A 291 27.44 -34.68 -28.11
CA ASP A 291 28.90 -34.50 -27.94
C ASP A 291 29.72 -33.44 -28.69
N ASP A 292 29.13 -32.48 -29.42
CA ASP A 292 29.93 -31.33 -29.91
C ASP A 292 29.45 -29.96 -29.40
N LEU A 293 30.38 -29.20 -28.83
CA LEU A 293 30.27 -27.81 -28.36
C LEU A 293 30.10 -26.79 -29.51
N ALA A 294 29.30 -27.10 -30.53
CA ALA A 294 29.02 -26.14 -31.60
C ALA A 294 27.90 -25.19 -31.17
N GLU A 295 28.19 -23.88 -31.20
CA GLU A 295 27.19 -22.84 -30.94
C GLU A 295 25.97 -22.99 -31.85
N PRO A 296 24.75 -22.72 -31.35
CA PRO A 296 23.54 -22.82 -32.17
C PRO A 296 23.66 -21.89 -33.38
N LYS A 297 23.32 -22.39 -34.58
CA LYS A 297 23.32 -21.61 -35.85
C LYS A 297 22.36 -20.41 -35.85
N VAL A 298 21.51 -20.28 -34.83
CA VAL A 298 20.46 -19.27 -34.72
C VAL A 298 20.83 -18.29 -33.61
N SER A 299 20.74 -16.99 -33.90
CA SER A 299 21.08 -15.93 -32.95
C SER A 299 20.15 -15.90 -31.74
N LEU A 300 20.69 -15.49 -30.59
CA LEU A 300 19.92 -15.25 -29.37
C LEU A 300 19.04 -14.01 -29.55
N ASN A 301 17.75 -14.16 -29.28
CA ASN A 301 16.81 -13.04 -29.26
C ASN A 301 16.80 -12.42 -27.87
N VAL A 302 17.60 -11.36 -27.71
CA VAL A 302 17.79 -10.69 -26.41
C VAL A 302 16.48 -10.11 -25.86
N ARG A 303 15.64 -9.52 -26.72
CA ARG A 303 14.34 -8.94 -26.33
C ARG A 303 13.37 -10.02 -25.83
N ALA A 304 13.21 -11.10 -26.58
CA ALA A 304 12.33 -12.21 -26.18
C ALA A 304 12.85 -12.92 -24.92
N THR A 305 14.17 -13.11 -24.82
CA THR A 305 14.85 -13.68 -23.63
C THR A 305 14.59 -12.86 -22.38
N TYR A 306 14.67 -11.52 -22.50
CA TYR A 306 14.41 -10.60 -21.38
C TYR A 306 12.97 -10.71 -20.84
N PHE A 307 11.98 -10.91 -21.72
CA PHE A 307 10.60 -11.16 -21.29
C PHE A 307 10.41 -12.54 -20.69
N ALA A 308 10.86 -13.59 -21.38
CA ALA A 308 10.62 -14.99 -21.00
C ALA A 308 11.40 -15.41 -19.74
N GLY A 309 12.52 -14.75 -19.43
CA GLY A 309 13.41 -15.12 -18.32
C GLY A 309 14.24 -16.39 -18.58
N GLU A 310 14.17 -16.91 -19.80
CA GLU A 310 14.89 -18.07 -20.32
C GLU A 310 15.39 -17.76 -21.74
N LYS A 311 16.46 -18.44 -22.19
CA LYS A 311 17.10 -18.15 -23.48
C LYS A 311 16.15 -18.48 -24.63
N VAL A 312 15.85 -17.48 -25.46
CA VAL A 312 15.03 -17.61 -26.67
C VAL A 312 15.91 -17.38 -27.89
N TYR A 313 15.83 -18.27 -28.87
CA TYR A 313 16.61 -18.20 -30.11
C TYR A 313 15.71 -17.91 -31.30
N GLY A 314 16.23 -17.15 -32.26
CA GLY A 314 15.51 -16.78 -33.48
C GLY A 314 14.34 -15.84 -33.20
N ASP A 315 13.49 -15.66 -34.20
CA ASP A 315 12.31 -14.81 -34.06
C ASP A 315 11.32 -15.42 -33.06
N ALA A 316 10.56 -14.55 -32.43
CA ALA A 316 9.58 -14.91 -31.44
C ALA A 316 8.25 -14.18 -31.69
N ILE A 317 7.14 -14.80 -31.30
CA ILE A 317 5.81 -14.19 -31.35
C ILE A 317 5.30 -14.04 -29.91
N LEU A 318 4.96 -12.82 -29.52
CA LEU A 318 4.29 -12.51 -28.27
C LEU A 318 2.78 -12.44 -28.55
N ALA A 319 2.01 -13.37 -27.99
CA ALA A 319 0.57 -13.46 -28.19
C ALA A 319 -0.17 -13.90 -26.92
N SER A 320 -1.41 -13.43 -26.77
CA SER A 320 -2.35 -13.87 -25.73
C SER A 320 -3.37 -14.80 -26.40
N VAL A 321 -3.02 -16.07 -26.52
CA VAL A 321 -3.87 -17.09 -27.18
C VAL A 321 -3.63 -18.45 -26.54
N GLY A 322 -4.69 -19.22 -26.29
CA GLY A 322 -4.58 -20.56 -25.72
C GLY A 322 -5.89 -21.10 -25.15
N TYR A 323 -5.86 -22.32 -24.65
CA TYR A 323 -7.01 -22.91 -23.97
C TYR A 323 -6.91 -22.68 -22.46
N THR A 324 -8.03 -22.32 -21.83
CA THR A 324 -8.09 -22.03 -20.40
C THR A 324 -8.99 -23.02 -19.68
N TRP A 325 -9.00 -22.99 -18.34
CA TRP A 325 -9.89 -23.82 -17.53
C TRP A 325 -11.36 -23.40 -17.58
N ARG A 326 -11.66 -22.22 -18.16
CA ARG A 326 -12.99 -21.60 -18.12
C ARG A 326 -13.91 -22.05 -19.25
N SER A 327 -13.34 -22.37 -20.41
CA SER A 327 -14.07 -22.79 -21.61
C SER A 327 -13.25 -23.78 -22.42
N ASN A 328 -13.95 -24.59 -23.21
CA ASN A 328 -13.36 -25.42 -24.25
C ASN A 328 -12.96 -24.60 -25.49
N ASP A 329 -13.42 -23.35 -25.60
CA ASP A 329 -13.11 -22.45 -26.70
C ASP A 329 -11.70 -21.86 -26.59
N LEU A 330 -11.16 -21.45 -27.73
CA LEU A 330 -9.86 -20.80 -27.80
C LEU A 330 -9.95 -19.36 -27.25
N PHE A 331 -9.32 -19.15 -26.10
CA PHE A 331 -9.16 -17.80 -25.55
C PHE A 331 -8.15 -17.02 -26.40
N HIS A 332 -8.46 -15.76 -26.65
CA HIS A 332 -7.57 -14.84 -27.34
C HIS A 332 -7.83 -13.40 -26.90
N GLU A 333 -6.77 -12.60 -26.90
CA GLU A 333 -6.79 -11.16 -26.64
C GLU A 333 -5.75 -10.49 -27.54
N ALA A 334 -6.09 -9.32 -28.08
CA ALA A 334 -5.17 -8.56 -28.92
C ALA A 334 -3.95 -8.08 -28.13
N VAL A 335 -2.75 -8.41 -28.61
CA VAL A 335 -1.49 -7.87 -28.07
C VAL A 335 -0.97 -6.83 -29.04
N SER A 336 -1.19 -5.57 -28.71
CA SER A 336 -0.75 -4.43 -29.53
C SER A 336 0.67 -3.97 -29.18
N LEU A 337 1.23 -3.06 -29.99
CA LEU A 337 2.50 -2.40 -29.69
C LEU A 337 2.46 -1.72 -28.31
N ARG A 338 1.35 -1.05 -27.99
CA ARG A 338 1.13 -0.45 -26.66
C ARG A 338 1.29 -1.48 -25.55
N SER A 339 0.69 -2.67 -25.69
CA SER A 339 0.80 -3.76 -24.72
C SER A 339 2.24 -4.27 -24.58
N TYR A 340 2.96 -4.41 -25.70
CA TYR A 340 4.38 -4.79 -25.70
C TYR A 340 5.25 -3.79 -24.92
N TYR A 341 5.13 -2.49 -25.21
CA TYR A 341 5.92 -1.47 -24.53
C TYR A 341 5.50 -1.28 -23.07
N ARG A 342 4.22 -1.45 -22.73
CA ARG A 342 3.77 -1.51 -21.33
C ARG A 342 4.40 -2.70 -20.59
N LEU A 343 4.52 -3.87 -21.21
CA LEU A 343 5.24 -5.01 -20.60
C LEU A 343 6.72 -4.69 -20.40
N LEU A 344 7.33 -3.92 -21.32
CA LEU A 344 8.73 -3.53 -21.24
C LEU A 344 8.98 -2.56 -20.08
N ILE A 345 8.23 -1.46 -19.98
CA ILE A 345 8.40 -0.48 -18.88
C ILE A 345 8.03 -1.07 -17.52
N ASN A 346 7.15 -2.08 -17.45
CA ASN A 346 6.85 -2.81 -16.22
C ASN A 346 8.01 -3.68 -15.70
N LYS A 347 9.13 -3.74 -16.42
CA LYS A 347 10.40 -4.30 -15.91
C LYS A 347 11.24 -3.25 -15.17
N ILE A 348 10.84 -1.97 -15.20
CA ILE A 348 11.55 -0.86 -14.55
C ILE A 348 10.72 -0.38 -13.34
N PRO A 349 11.34 -0.11 -12.18
CA PRO A 349 10.61 0.39 -10.99
C PRO A 349 9.69 1.59 -11.26
N SER A 350 10.21 2.61 -11.96
CA SER A 350 9.46 3.81 -12.34
C SER A 350 8.28 3.49 -13.26
N GLY A 351 8.49 2.65 -14.27
CA GLY A 351 7.44 2.21 -15.19
C GLY A 351 6.31 1.42 -14.52
N ILE A 352 6.61 0.61 -13.50
CA ILE A 352 5.59 -0.07 -12.69
C ILE A 352 4.74 0.95 -11.92
N TYR A 353 5.38 1.94 -11.28
CA TYR A 353 4.67 3.00 -10.55
C TYR A 353 3.77 3.81 -11.48
N GLN A 354 4.32 4.30 -12.59
CA GLN A 354 3.63 5.04 -13.64
C GLN A 354 2.43 4.28 -14.23
N THR A 355 2.62 3.01 -14.57
CA THR A 355 1.51 2.14 -15.02
C THR A 355 0.44 1.98 -13.94
N SER A 356 0.83 1.93 -12.67
CA SER A 356 -0.12 1.84 -11.55
C SER A 356 -0.94 3.12 -11.31
N ARG A 357 -0.40 4.26 -11.73
CA ARG A 357 -1.05 5.58 -11.71
C ARG A 357 -1.92 5.83 -12.94
N ASP A 358 -1.82 4.96 -13.95
CA ASP A 358 -2.30 5.17 -15.32
C ASP A 358 -1.89 6.52 -15.91
N ALA A 359 -0.69 6.98 -15.53
CA ALA A 359 -0.12 8.27 -15.88
C ALA A 359 1.37 8.06 -16.21
N ILE A 360 1.63 7.53 -17.41
CA ILE A 360 2.97 7.13 -17.83
C ILE A 360 3.84 8.35 -18.09
N LEU A 361 3.27 9.39 -18.68
CA LEU A 361 3.99 10.60 -19.05
C LEU A 361 3.92 11.70 -17.99
N ALA A 362 2.97 11.67 -17.04
CA ALA A 362 2.90 12.68 -15.98
C ALA A 362 3.53 12.25 -14.65
N ALA A 363 3.36 11.00 -14.23
CA ALA A 363 3.80 10.54 -12.91
C ALA A 363 5.30 10.19 -12.91
N LYS A 364 5.94 10.39 -11.75
CA LYS A 364 7.32 9.95 -11.47
C LYS A 364 7.34 9.20 -10.14
N LEU A 365 8.16 8.15 -10.04
CA LEU A 365 8.32 7.40 -8.78
C LEU A 365 8.92 8.35 -7.73
N PRO A 366 8.23 8.64 -6.61
CA PRO A 366 8.70 9.59 -5.62
C PRO A 366 10.02 9.17 -4.97
N LEU A 367 10.82 10.14 -4.53
CA LEU A 367 12.10 9.86 -3.86
C LEU A 367 11.91 9.37 -2.42
N THR A 368 10.90 9.87 -1.72
CA THR A 368 10.66 9.57 -0.31
C THR A 368 9.24 9.10 -0.03
N TYR A 369 9.09 8.25 0.97
CA TYR A 369 7.78 7.82 1.45
C TYR A 369 7.41 8.64 2.69
N THR A 370 6.48 9.59 2.53
CA THR A 370 6.10 10.54 3.58
C THR A 370 5.07 9.94 4.55
N THR A 371 3.88 9.61 4.05
CA THR A 371 2.79 8.96 4.80
C THR A 371 1.91 8.15 3.87
N LYS A 372 1.14 7.23 4.48
CA LYS A 372 0.08 6.52 3.76
C LYS A 372 -0.99 7.45 3.16
N SER A 373 -1.31 8.57 3.81
CA SER A 373 -2.36 9.50 3.35
C SER A 373 -1.93 10.34 2.17
N ASN A 374 -0.63 10.64 2.05
CA ASN A 374 -0.09 11.45 0.96
C ASN A 374 0.34 10.60 -0.24
N TRP A 375 0.75 9.36 0.00
CA TRP A 375 1.13 8.45 -1.08
C TRP A 375 -0.03 8.20 -2.05
N ARG A 376 0.28 8.11 -3.34
CA ARG A 376 -0.67 7.84 -4.41
C ARG A 376 -0.12 6.75 -5.33
N GLY A 377 -1.00 5.95 -5.91
CA GLY A 377 -0.63 4.76 -6.70
C GLY A 377 -0.31 3.54 -5.85
N SER A 378 0.34 2.54 -6.47
CA SER A 378 0.74 1.33 -5.74
C SER A 378 1.80 1.65 -4.69
N PHE A 379 1.73 0.98 -3.53
CA PHE A 379 2.71 1.19 -2.47
C PHE A 379 4.10 0.65 -2.87
N PRO A 380 5.20 1.25 -2.39
CA PRO A 380 6.57 0.82 -2.73
C PRO A 380 6.81 -0.68 -2.54
N ARG A 381 6.30 -1.25 -1.44
CA ARG A 381 6.37 -2.69 -1.20
C ARG A 381 5.75 -3.50 -2.34
N ASP A 382 4.55 -3.14 -2.78
CA ASP A 382 3.82 -3.89 -3.80
C ASP A 382 4.49 -3.75 -5.17
N ILE A 383 5.07 -2.59 -5.44
CA ILE A 383 5.92 -2.34 -6.62
C ILE A 383 7.16 -3.23 -6.58
N LEU A 384 7.81 -3.38 -5.42
CA LEU A 384 8.96 -4.27 -5.25
C LEU A 384 8.60 -5.73 -5.51
N PHE A 385 7.44 -6.21 -5.03
CA PHE A 385 6.94 -7.54 -5.38
C PHE A 385 6.68 -7.68 -6.89
N ALA A 386 6.08 -6.66 -7.52
CA ALA A 386 5.84 -6.67 -8.95
C ALA A 386 7.15 -6.70 -9.76
N PHE A 387 8.14 -5.92 -9.35
CA PHE A 387 9.47 -5.88 -9.94
C PHE A 387 10.18 -7.24 -9.84
N CYS A 388 10.25 -7.84 -8.65
CA CYS A 388 10.85 -9.16 -8.47
C CYS A 388 10.17 -10.21 -9.34
N ARG A 389 8.82 -10.22 -9.40
CA ARG A 389 8.07 -11.14 -10.27
C ARG A 389 8.36 -10.90 -11.76
N ALA A 390 8.41 -9.65 -12.21
CA ALA A 390 8.70 -9.30 -13.59
C ALA A 390 10.08 -9.82 -14.03
N HIS A 391 11.05 -9.87 -13.12
CA HIS A 391 12.40 -10.42 -13.35
C HIS A 391 12.55 -11.91 -13.00
N HIS A 392 11.47 -12.59 -12.61
CA HIS A 392 11.46 -13.98 -12.15
C HIS A 392 12.37 -14.24 -10.94
N LEU A 393 12.56 -13.24 -10.08
CA LEU A 393 13.25 -13.35 -8.80
C LEU A 393 12.30 -13.89 -7.72
N PRO A 394 12.82 -14.58 -6.68
CA PRO A 394 12.07 -14.88 -5.46
C PRO A 394 11.44 -13.64 -4.83
N GLU A 395 10.38 -13.85 -4.05
CA GLU A 395 9.73 -12.76 -3.31
C GLU A 395 10.69 -12.10 -2.31
N PRO A 396 10.67 -10.76 -2.18
CA PRO A 396 11.51 -10.03 -1.24
C PRO A 396 11.19 -10.41 0.21
N VAL A 397 12.23 -10.56 1.02
CA VAL A 397 12.12 -10.92 2.44
C VAL A 397 12.23 -9.67 3.31
N PHE A 398 11.25 -9.48 4.19
CA PHE A 398 11.16 -8.33 5.10
C PHE A 398 11.37 -8.75 6.55
N SER A 399 12.25 -8.05 7.26
CA SER A 399 12.48 -8.24 8.70
C SER A 399 12.30 -6.92 9.43
N SER A 400 11.22 -6.80 10.22
CA SER A 400 10.99 -5.60 11.04
C SER A 400 11.64 -5.73 12.40
N GLN A 401 12.38 -4.70 12.82
CA GLN A 401 12.99 -4.61 14.15
C GLN A 401 12.34 -3.46 14.94
N ASN A 402 12.23 -3.64 16.25
CA ASN A 402 11.80 -2.61 17.18
C ASN A 402 13.02 -2.14 17.97
N THR A 403 13.48 -0.91 17.73
CA THR A 403 14.60 -0.31 18.44
C THR A 403 14.12 0.24 19.78
N LEU A 404 13.78 -0.67 20.69
CA LEU A 404 13.87 -0.37 22.12
C LEU A 404 15.36 -0.51 22.49
N SER A 405 15.97 0.59 22.93
CA SER A 405 17.38 0.64 23.34
C SER A 405 17.65 -0.31 24.50
N ASN A 406 18.01 -1.56 24.19
CA ASN A 406 18.79 -2.40 25.08
C ASN A 406 20.26 -1.96 24.98
N SER A 407 20.62 -0.89 25.67
CA SER A 407 22.02 -0.64 25.99
C SER A 407 22.44 -1.57 27.12
N SER A 408 22.86 -2.79 26.78
CA SER A 408 23.75 -3.58 27.62
C SER A 408 24.66 -4.40 26.71
N LEU A 409 25.94 -4.06 26.73
CA LEU A 409 27.03 -4.68 25.99
C LEU A 409 27.21 -6.18 26.33
N ASP A 410 27.43 -6.95 25.27
CA ASP A 410 28.29 -8.14 25.05
C ASP A 410 28.36 -9.30 26.07
N LEU A 411 27.94 -10.51 25.63
CA LEU A 411 28.80 -11.65 25.21
C LEU A 411 27.94 -12.92 24.91
N PRO A 412 28.44 -13.88 24.09
CA PRO A 412 27.60 -14.83 23.35
C PRO A 412 27.35 -16.14 24.09
N GLY A 413 26.11 -16.66 24.02
CA GLY A 413 25.85 -18.03 24.45
C GLY A 413 24.37 -18.42 24.57
N SER A 414 23.94 -19.28 23.64
CA SER A 414 22.88 -20.30 23.81
C SER A 414 21.43 -19.84 24.04
N CYS A 415 20.64 -19.96 22.96
CA CYS A 415 19.18 -20.09 22.97
C CYS A 415 18.68 -21.16 23.96
N LYS A 416 17.88 -20.78 24.97
CA LYS A 416 16.80 -21.63 25.51
C LYS A 416 15.61 -20.79 25.97
N LYS A 417 14.44 -21.08 25.38
CA LYS A 417 13.10 -20.74 25.86
C LYS A 417 12.97 -21.05 27.36
N LEU A 418 12.58 -20.06 28.17
CA LEU A 418 11.95 -20.28 29.48
C LEU A 418 10.88 -19.22 29.74
N LYS A 419 9.84 -19.67 30.43
CA LYS A 419 8.54 -19.06 30.72
C LYS A 419 8.58 -18.55 32.17
N VAL A 420 7.67 -17.62 32.54
CA VAL A 420 7.33 -17.14 33.92
C VAL A 420 8.27 -16.01 34.40
N SER A 421 7.89 -14.91 35.08
CA SER A 421 6.75 -14.48 35.92
C SER A 421 6.70 -12.95 36.01
N HIS A 422 5.52 -12.39 36.31
CA HIS A 422 5.35 -11.00 36.75
C HIS A 422 5.93 -10.75 38.14
N SER A 423 6.67 -9.65 38.33
CA SER A 423 6.55 -8.76 39.51
C SER A 423 7.46 -7.51 39.40
N SER A 424 6.83 -6.37 39.72
CA SER A 424 7.34 -5.12 40.31
C SER A 424 8.21 -4.12 39.52
N THR A 425 7.56 -2.97 39.30
CA THR A 425 7.97 -1.57 39.54
C THR A 425 8.98 -0.88 38.60
N GLY A 426 8.45 0.14 37.91
CA GLY A 426 9.20 1.22 37.25
C GLY A 426 8.32 1.87 36.19
N ASP A 427 7.74 3.04 36.50
CA ASP A 427 7.02 3.90 35.57
C ASP A 427 7.83 4.05 34.27
N SER A 428 7.26 3.60 33.15
CA SER A 428 7.73 3.97 31.83
C SER A 428 6.55 4.53 31.04
N VAL A 429 6.66 5.82 30.75
CA VAL A 429 6.01 6.51 29.63
C VAL A 429 5.98 5.53 28.45
N GLU A 430 4.82 5.32 27.83
CA GLU A 430 4.71 4.59 26.56
C GLU A 430 5.63 5.30 25.54
N SER A 431 6.87 4.84 25.47
CA SER A 431 7.83 5.26 24.47
C SER A 431 7.30 4.74 23.15
N ILE A 432 7.01 5.66 22.24
CA ILE A 432 6.53 5.35 20.89
C ILE A 432 7.65 4.54 20.22
N GLY A 433 7.46 3.23 20.10
CA GLY A 433 8.45 2.31 19.54
C GLY A 433 8.91 2.78 18.15
N ALA A 434 10.21 2.94 18.00
CA ALA A 434 10.86 3.23 16.74
C ALA A 434 11.03 1.91 15.96
N PHE A 435 10.49 1.82 14.76
CA PHE A 435 10.56 0.63 13.91
C PHE A 435 11.50 0.86 12.73
N SER A 436 12.39 -0.09 12.48
CA SER A 436 13.16 -0.18 11.23
C SER A 436 12.80 -1.47 10.49
N CYS A 437 13.02 -1.49 9.17
CA CYS A 437 12.75 -2.65 8.35
C CYS A 437 13.94 -2.97 7.47
N GLU A 438 14.45 -4.19 7.56
CA GLU A 438 15.44 -4.75 6.63
C GLU A 438 14.72 -5.44 5.46
N VAL A 439 15.28 -5.29 4.25
CA VAL A 439 14.81 -5.95 3.02
C VAL A 439 15.95 -6.74 2.39
N LYS A 440 15.68 -8.00 2.01
CA LYS A 440 16.63 -8.89 1.31
C LYS A 440 16.03 -9.42 0.02
N ILE A 441 16.83 -9.41 -1.05
CA ILE A 441 16.47 -9.92 -2.39
C ILE A 441 17.48 -10.97 -2.82
N TYR A 442 16.96 -12.09 -3.32
CA TYR A 442 17.75 -13.25 -3.73
C TYR A 442 17.68 -13.49 -5.24
N SER A 443 18.66 -14.20 -5.77
CA SER A 443 18.70 -14.66 -7.16
C SER A 443 17.83 -15.90 -7.36
N LYS A 444 17.64 -16.31 -8.62
CA LYS A 444 16.95 -17.56 -8.96
C LYS A 444 17.62 -18.77 -8.29
N ASN A 445 18.93 -18.68 -8.09
CA ASN A 445 19.78 -19.69 -7.46
C ASN A 445 19.90 -19.53 -5.93
N GLN A 446 19.06 -18.69 -5.30
CA GLN A 446 19.06 -18.41 -3.85
C GLN A 446 20.32 -17.71 -3.31
N ASN A 447 21.10 -17.05 -4.17
CA ASN A 447 22.21 -16.21 -3.72
C ASN A 447 21.68 -14.83 -3.33
N LEU A 448 22.20 -14.22 -2.25
CA LEU A 448 21.80 -12.87 -1.86
C LEU A 448 22.33 -11.85 -2.88
N ILE A 449 21.42 -11.13 -3.54
CA ILE A 449 21.78 -10.08 -4.52
C ILE A 449 21.89 -8.73 -3.82
N LEU A 450 20.91 -8.41 -2.98
CA LEU A 450 20.77 -7.10 -2.36
C LEU A 450 20.21 -7.22 -0.94
N GLN A 451 20.78 -6.43 -0.03
CA GLN A 451 20.28 -6.25 1.32
C GLN A 451 20.26 -4.74 1.65
N CYS A 452 19.11 -4.23 2.07
CA CYS A 452 18.94 -2.85 2.53
C CYS A 452 18.55 -2.86 4.01
N SER A 453 19.31 -2.14 4.84
CA SER A 453 19.12 -2.07 6.29
C SER A 453 19.23 -0.61 6.76
N PRO A 454 18.20 0.22 6.50
CA PRO A 454 18.29 1.64 6.78
C PRO A 454 18.38 1.94 8.27
N ASN A 455 19.16 2.97 8.60
CA ASN A 455 19.33 3.46 9.97
C ASN A 455 18.12 4.30 10.44
N GLU A 456 17.29 4.75 9.51
CA GLU A 456 16.06 5.49 9.79
C GLU A 456 15.03 4.64 10.53
N SER A 457 14.32 5.28 11.46
CA SER A 457 13.26 4.63 12.22
C SER A 457 11.94 5.40 12.07
N HIS A 458 10.84 4.65 12.04
CA HIS A 458 9.50 5.17 11.83
C HIS A 458 8.59 4.80 13.00
N ARG A 459 7.56 5.63 13.24
CA ARG A 459 6.56 5.38 14.29
C ARG A 459 5.70 4.13 14.02
N LYS A 460 5.58 3.71 12.76
CA LYS A 460 4.79 2.54 12.36
C LYS A 460 5.66 1.56 11.57
N PRO A 461 5.53 0.24 11.82
CA PRO A 461 6.31 -0.77 11.10
C PRO A 461 5.98 -0.82 9.61
N ILE A 462 4.74 -0.49 9.23
CA ILE A 462 4.35 -0.44 7.82
C ILE A 462 5.05 0.71 7.09
N ASP A 463 5.20 1.87 7.71
CA ASP A 463 5.85 3.03 7.09
C ASP A 463 7.35 2.76 6.91
N ALA A 464 8.00 2.11 7.88
CA ALA A 464 9.38 1.64 7.74
C ALA A 464 9.53 0.66 6.56
N MET A 465 8.62 -0.30 6.43
CA MET A 465 8.63 -1.26 5.33
C MET A 465 8.45 -0.58 3.96
N GLN A 466 7.57 0.43 3.85
CA GLN A 466 7.38 1.18 2.61
C GLN A 466 8.59 2.03 2.27
N SER A 467 9.15 2.74 3.26
CA SER A 467 10.36 3.55 3.09
C SER A 467 11.54 2.71 2.61
N THR A 468 11.85 1.60 3.28
CA THR A 468 12.94 0.70 2.86
C THR A 468 12.70 0.16 1.44
N SER A 469 11.47 -0.24 1.12
CA SER A 469 11.14 -0.73 -0.23
C SER A 469 11.39 0.33 -1.31
N LEU A 470 11.07 1.59 -1.02
CA LEU A 470 11.27 2.70 -1.95
C LEU A 470 12.76 2.98 -2.19
N LYS A 471 13.60 2.96 -1.15
CA LYS A 471 15.06 3.08 -1.30
C LYS A 471 15.63 2.02 -2.25
N VAL A 472 15.20 0.77 -2.08
CA VAL A 472 15.60 -0.34 -2.95
C VAL A 472 15.14 -0.12 -4.39
N LEU A 473 13.89 0.32 -4.59
CA LEU A 473 13.36 0.60 -5.92
C LEU A 473 14.08 1.74 -6.63
N ASN A 474 14.36 2.83 -5.93
CA ASN A 474 15.08 3.98 -6.49
C ASN A 474 16.50 3.57 -6.89
N TRP A 475 17.18 2.76 -6.07
CA TRP A 475 18.49 2.22 -6.43
C TRP A 475 18.46 1.32 -7.67
N PHE A 476 17.48 0.41 -7.78
CA PHE A 476 17.31 -0.38 -9.01
C PHE A 476 16.96 0.48 -10.22
N GLY A 477 16.18 1.56 -10.02
CA GLY A 477 15.88 2.54 -11.07
C GLY A 477 17.16 3.14 -11.63
N THR A 478 18.01 3.69 -10.77
CA THR A 478 19.32 4.23 -11.17
C THR A 478 20.22 3.19 -11.83
N PHE A 479 20.27 1.95 -11.31
CA PHE A 479 21.03 0.88 -11.93
C PHE A 479 20.58 0.60 -13.37
N ILE A 480 19.27 0.59 -13.62
CA ILE A 480 18.71 0.31 -14.96
C ILE A 480 18.87 1.50 -15.91
N GLU A 481 18.65 2.72 -15.42
CA GLU A 481 18.71 3.97 -16.22
C GLU A 481 20.13 4.31 -16.67
N TYR A 482 21.15 3.94 -15.88
CA TYR A 482 22.55 4.26 -16.16
C TYR A 482 23.40 2.99 -16.35
N PRO A 483 23.30 2.31 -17.49
CA PRO A 483 23.97 1.02 -17.74
C PRO A 483 25.51 1.10 -17.72
N ASP A 484 26.09 2.25 -18.06
CA ASP A 484 27.55 2.48 -18.08
C ASP A 484 28.09 3.05 -16.76
N ILE A 485 27.28 3.04 -15.70
CA ILE A 485 27.71 3.51 -14.38
C ILE A 485 28.84 2.64 -13.83
N SER A 486 29.90 3.26 -13.33
CA SER A 486 31.02 2.51 -12.74
C SER A 486 30.58 1.84 -11.42
N PHE A 487 31.18 0.68 -11.12
CA PHE A 487 30.95 -0.02 -9.85
C PHE A 487 31.18 0.89 -8.63
N GLU A 488 32.21 1.76 -8.67
CA GLU A 488 32.50 2.72 -7.61
C GLU A 488 31.36 3.73 -7.39
N LYS A 489 30.77 4.26 -8.48
CA LYS A 489 29.62 5.17 -8.40
C LYS A 489 28.37 4.45 -7.89
N LEU A 490 28.11 3.22 -8.34
CA LEU A 490 26.99 2.40 -7.83
C LEU A 490 27.13 2.12 -6.33
N LYS A 491 28.35 1.81 -5.88
CA LYS A 491 28.65 1.57 -4.48
C LYS A 491 28.42 2.83 -3.64
N LEU A 492 28.88 3.99 -4.11
CA LEU A 492 28.62 5.27 -3.44
C LEU A 492 27.12 5.56 -3.29
N LEU A 493 26.33 5.29 -4.32
CA LEU A 493 24.87 5.45 -4.27
C LEU A 493 24.21 4.43 -3.33
N ALA A 494 24.69 3.19 -3.31
CA ALA A 494 24.21 2.15 -2.42
C ALA A 494 24.48 2.52 -0.94
N ASP A 495 25.68 3.02 -0.64
CA ASP A 495 26.08 3.46 0.69
C ASP A 495 25.19 4.60 1.20
N LYS A 496 24.81 5.56 0.33
CA LYS A 496 23.85 6.64 0.68
C LYS A 496 22.45 6.13 1.04
N LEU A 497 22.08 4.93 0.58
CA LEU A 497 20.75 4.33 0.77
C LEU A 497 20.78 3.16 1.76
N ASP A 498 21.88 2.95 2.47
CA ASP A 498 22.11 1.82 3.38
C ASP A 498 21.91 0.45 2.68
N ILE A 499 22.37 0.35 1.43
CA ILE A 499 22.26 -0.84 0.57
C ILE A 499 23.63 -1.51 0.45
N SER A 500 23.63 -2.83 0.64
CA SER A 500 24.72 -3.73 0.30
C SER A 500 24.28 -4.66 -0.83
N PHE A 501 25.15 -4.91 -1.81
CA PHE A 501 24.83 -5.76 -2.96
C PHE A 501 26.05 -6.57 -3.42
N THR A 502 25.79 -7.66 -4.13
CA THR A 502 26.83 -8.48 -4.77
C THR A 502 26.78 -8.27 -6.28
N PHE A 503 27.78 -7.58 -6.83
CA PHE A 503 27.77 -7.14 -8.23
C PHE A 503 27.69 -8.29 -9.24
N ASP A 504 28.43 -9.38 -9.04
CA ASP A 504 28.44 -10.49 -10.00
C ASP A 504 27.05 -11.14 -10.15
N PHE A 505 26.38 -11.44 -9.04
CA PHE A 505 25.03 -12.02 -9.07
C PHE A 505 23.98 -11.04 -9.58
N LEU A 506 24.14 -9.75 -9.30
CA LEU A 506 23.27 -8.70 -9.84
C LEU A 506 23.44 -8.63 -11.37
N TYR A 507 24.67 -8.53 -11.84
CA TYR A 507 24.97 -8.42 -13.26
C TYR A 507 24.47 -9.64 -14.04
N GLU A 508 24.66 -10.85 -13.51
CA GLU A 508 24.15 -12.08 -14.14
C GLU A 508 22.61 -12.08 -14.32
N GLU A 509 21.86 -11.62 -13.31
CA GLU A 509 20.39 -11.62 -13.39
C GLU A 509 19.83 -10.50 -14.29
N PHE A 510 20.57 -9.39 -14.44
CA PHE A 510 20.13 -8.21 -15.19
C PHE A 510 20.91 -7.97 -16.51
N VAL A 511 21.73 -8.92 -16.96
CA VAL A 511 22.61 -8.77 -18.15
C VAL A 511 21.89 -8.29 -19.41
N TYR A 512 20.66 -8.75 -19.64
CA TYR A 512 19.87 -8.37 -20.82
C TYR A 512 19.14 -7.03 -20.65
N CYS A 513 18.99 -6.54 -19.43
CA CYS A 513 18.27 -5.30 -19.12
C CYS A 513 18.90 -4.12 -19.84
N HIS A 514 20.22 -3.95 -19.69
CA HIS A 514 20.94 -2.84 -20.31
C HIS A 514 20.91 -2.94 -21.84
N THR A 515 21.05 -4.14 -22.42
CA THR A 515 21.01 -4.29 -23.89
C THR A 515 19.65 -3.92 -24.48
N VAL A 516 18.54 -4.27 -23.81
CA VAL A 516 17.19 -3.97 -24.32
C VAL A 516 16.85 -2.50 -24.21
N HIS A 517 17.21 -1.85 -23.09
CA HIS A 517 16.88 -0.45 -22.85
C HIS A 517 17.89 0.53 -23.51
N ASN A 518 19.17 0.16 -23.70
CA ASN A 518 20.15 1.02 -24.40
C ASN A 518 19.92 1.15 -25.90
N ASN A 519 19.37 0.11 -26.54
CA ASN A 519 19.34 0.04 -28.00
C ASN A 519 18.32 1.02 -28.64
N PHE A 520 17.53 1.72 -27.83
CA PHE A 520 16.63 2.79 -28.26
C PHE A 520 17.24 4.19 -28.14
N GLY A 521 18.55 4.29 -27.86
CA GLY A 521 19.22 5.56 -27.69
C GLY A 521 18.69 6.24 -26.44
N ILE A 522 19.17 5.80 -25.27
CA ILE A 522 19.05 6.62 -24.06
C ILE A 522 19.98 7.82 -24.26
N GLN A 523 19.55 8.81 -25.03
CA GLN A 523 20.09 10.15 -24.89
C GLN A 523 19.47 10.66 -23.60
N VAL A 524 20.14 10.33 -22.49
CA VAL A 524 19.79 10.85 -21.17
C VAL A 524 19.76 12.37 -21.30
N CYS A 525 18.57 12.98 -21.19
CA CYS A 525 18.49 14.34 -20.72
C CYS A 525 19.14 14.32 -19.35
N ASP A 526 20.33 14.91 -19.25
CA ASP A 526 21.07 15.05 -18.02
C ASP A 526 20.21 15.91 -17.09
N TYR A 527 19.41 15.26 -16.22
CA TYR A 527 18.55 15.93 -15.24
C TYR A 527 19.38 16.68 -14.17
N ASN A 528 20.71 16.60 -14.23
CA ASN A 528 21.65 17.39 -13.45
C ASN A 528 22.46 18.40 -14.30
N SER A 529 22.14 18.58 -15.59
CA SER A 529 22.75 19.66 -16.36
C SER A 529 22.00 20.97 -16.09
N GLU A 530 22.68 21.91 -15.46
CA GLU A 530 22.26 23.31 -15.25
C GLU A 530 22.10 24.11 -16.57
N LEU A 531 21.84 23.45 -17.70
CA LEU A 531 21.82 24.04 -19.05
C LEU A 531 20.79 23.36 -19.97
N ALA A 532 19.53 23.25 -19.53
CA ALA A 532 18.40 23.13 -20.46
C ALA A 532 17.91 24.55 -20.79
N GLU A 533 17.68 24.87 -22.07
CA GLU A 533 17.06 26.16 -22.43
C GLU A 533 15.74 26.32 -21.66
N PRO A 534 15.44 27.51 -21.11
CA PRO A 534 14.24 27.71 -20.31
C PRO A 534 13.01 27.44 -21.17
N SER A 535 12.32 26.33 -20.89
CA SER A 535 11.01 26.05 -21.46
C SER A 535 10.08 27.17 -21.01
N PHE A 536 9.69 28.06 -21.92
CA PHE A 536 8.81 29.17 -21.62
C PHE A 536 7.45 28.61 -21.16
N ILE A 537 7.12 28.76 -19.88
CA ILE A 537 5.85 28.31 -19.29
C ILE A 537 4.86 29.46 -19.46
N GLU A 538 3.89 29.30 -20.36
CA GLU A 538 2.80 30.27 -20.51
C GLU A 538 1.70 29.95 -19.49
N ILE A 539 1.60 30.76 -18.43
CA ILE A 539 0.53 30.70 -17.43
C ILE A 539 -0.57 31.68 -17.81
N GLY A 540 -1.81 31.20 -17.87
CA GLY A 540 -3.01 31.99 -18.11
C GLY A 540 -4.12 31.68 -17.12
N GLY A 541 -5.05 32.63 -16.95
CA GLY A 541 -6.21 32.50 -16.04
C GLY A 541 -6.22 33.51 -14.90
N GLU A 542 -7.39 33.72 -14.31
CA GLU A 542 -7.55 34.60 -13.14
C GLU A 542 -6.89 33.97 -11.90
N ASN A 543 -6.07 34.75 -11.20
CA ASN A 543 -5.30 34.28 -10.04
C ASN A 543 -6.19 34.26 -8.78
N SER A 544 -6.39 33.08 -8.18
CA SER A 544 -7.15 32.93 -6.94
C SER A 544 -6.29 33.00 -5.67
N GLY A 545 -5.00 33.34 -5.77
CA GLY A 545 -4.12 33.69 -4.65
C GLY A 545 -3.55 32.54 -3.80
N VAL A 546 -3.91 31.28 -4.07
CA VAL A 546 -3.36 30.12 -3.33
C VAL A 546 -2.34 29.39 -4.19
N THR A 547 -1.06 29.62 -3.92
CA THR A 547 0.04 28.84 -4.50
C THR A 547 0.30 27.58 -3.67
N PRO A 548 0.71 26.47 -4.31
CA PRO A 548 0.97 25.23 -3.59
C PRO A 548 2.27 25.28 -2.76
N SER A 549 2.24 24.68 -1.57
CA SER A 549 3.43 24.51 -0.70
C SER A 549 3.91 23.05 -0.67
N ASN A 550 5.20 22.86 -0.35
CA ASN A 550 5.77 21.51 -0.21
C ASN A 550 5.04 20.69 0.87
N GLY A 551 4.76 19.43 0.57
CA GLY A 551 3.98 18.52 1.42
C GLY A 551 2.47 18.66 1.28
N SER A 552 1.98 19.63 0.49
CA SER A 552 0.58 19.71 0.07
C SER A 552 0.26 18.67 -1.00
N LEU A 553 -1.02 18.35 -1.15
CA LEU A 553 -1.52 17.54 -2.26
C LEU A 553 -2.13 18.46 -3.32
N GLY A 554 -1.49 18.52 -4.48
CA GLY A 554 -2.00 19.23 -5.64
C GLY A 554 -2.86 18.30 -6.49
N CYS A 555 -4.04 18.78 -6.91
CA CYS A 555 -4.90 18.11 -7.88
C CYS A 555 -4.90 18.91 -9.18
N ILE A 556 -4.50 18.28 -10.28
CA ILE A 556 -4.41 18.90 -11.60
C ILE A 556 -5.28 18.17 -12.62
N SER A 557 -5.77 18.90 -13.61
CA SER A 557 -6.17 18.34 -14.90
C SER A 557 -5.02 18.50 -15.87
N TYR A 558 -4.68 17.47 -16.64
CA TYR A 558 -3.63 17.59 -17.64
C TYR A 558 -3.93 16.84 -18.94
N SER A 559 -3.28 17.28 -20.01
CA SER A 559 -3.20 16.56 -21.28
C SER A 559 -1.80 16.68 -21.87
N VAL A 560 -1.31 15.57 -22.42
CA VAL A 560 -0.01 15.42 -23.06
C VAL A 560 -0.23 15.04 -24.52
N SER A 561 0.40 15.77 -25.43
CA SER A 561 0.33 15.52 -26.86
C SER A 561 1.73 15.51 -27.48
N LEU A 562 1.95 14.63 -28.46
CA LEU A 562 3.12 14.69 -29.32
C LEU A 562 2.93 15.87 -30.29
N PHE A 563 3.82 16.86 -30.20
CA PHE A 563 3.85 18.03 -31.05
C PHE A 563 4.95 17.87 -32.10
N VAL A 564 4.59 18.01 -33.37
CA VAL A 564 5.52 17.88 -34.50
C VAL A 564 5.98 19.26 -34.94
N GLU A 565 7.28 19.53 -34.86
CA GLU A 565 7.84 20.81 -35.30
C GLU A 565 7.75 20.94 -36.83
N GLY A 566 7.24 22.08 -37.31
CA GLY A 566 7.05 22.39 -38.73
C GLY A 566 5.58 22.40 -39.18
N ASP A 567 4.83 21.33 -38.91
CA ASP A 567 3.44 21.18 -39.38
C ASP A 567 2.39 21.65 -38.34
N CYS A 568 2.82 21.98 -37.12
CA CYS A 568 1.95 22.38 -36.00
C CYS A 568 0.84 21.36 -35.67
N THR A 569 1.02 20.09 -36.06
CA THR A 569 0.10 18.99 -35.77
C THR A 569 0.34 18.45 -34.36
N ARG A 570 -0.76 18.09 -33.68
CA ARG A 570 -0.75 17.49 -32.33
C ARG A 570 -1.40 16.12 -32.38
N GLU A 571 -0.69 15.11 -31.90
CA GLU A 571 -1.26 13.78 -31.64
C GLU A 571 -1.45 13.59 -30.14
N HIS A 572 -2.67 13.25 -29.71
CA HIS A 572 -2.97 13.09 -28.29
C HIS A 572 -2.40 11.77 -27.75
N LEU A 573 -1.65 11.82 -26.64
CA LEU A 573 -1.04 10.65 -26.01
C LEU A 573 -1.77 10.25 -24.72
N GLU A 574 -1.87 11.18 -23.76
CA GLU A 574 -2.36 10.93 -22.41
C GLU A 574 -3.15 12.14 -21.89
N SER A 575 -4.20 11.91 -21.12
CA SER A 575 -4.92 12.96 -20.37
C SER A 575 -5.53 12.41 -19.10
N CYS A 576 -5.67 13.28 -18.10
CA CYS A 576 -6.40 13.00 -16.88
C CYS A 576 -7.17 14.24 -16.44
N GLU A 577 -8.43 14.06 -16.03
CA GLU A 577 -9.27 15.14 -15.52
C GLU A 577 -8.90 15.51 -14.08
N GLU A 578 -8.67 14.52 -13.22
CA GLU A 578 -8.29 14.71 -11.82
C GLU A 578 -7.08 13.85 -11.48
N PHE A 579 -5.93 14.50 -11.29
CA PHE A 579 -4.69 13.83 -10.95
C PHE A 579 -4.07 14.46 -9.70
N GLU A 580 -4.06 13.71 -8.60
CA GLU A 580 -3.51 14.14 -7.32
C GLU A 580 -2.05 13.72 -7.15
N PHE A 581 -1.19 14.62 -6.68
CA PHE A 581 0.19 14.27 -6.32
C PHE A 581 0.69 15.11 -5.16
N GLU A 582 1.70 14.59 -4.46
CA GLU A 582 2.37 15.30 -3.37
C GLU A 582 3.42 16.24 -3.97
N ILE A 583 3.31 17.52 -3.63
CA ILE A 583 4.21 18.58 -4.09
C ILE A 583 5.47 18.60 -3.22
N GLY A 584 6.63 18.74 -3.84
CA GLY A 584 7.95 18.74 -3.20
C GLY A 584 8.53 17.34 -2.97
N ASN A 585 7.95 16.29 -3.55
CA ASN A 585 8.42 14.90 -3.41
C ASN A 585 8.73 14.24 -4.77
N GLU A 586 8.85 15.02 -5.85
CA GLU A 586 9.10 14.54 -7.21
C GLU A 586 8.11 13.45 -7.65
N ALA A 587 6.84 13.61 -7.26
CA ALA A 587 5.79 12.65 -7.59
C ALA A 587 5.32 12.76 -9.06
N VAL A 588 5.76 13.80 -9.75
CA VAL A 588 5.52 14.08 -11.17
C VAL A 588 6.80 14.52 -11.86
N LEU A 589 6.74 14.80 -13.16
CA LEU A 589 7.87 15.36 -13.89
C LEU A 589 8.31 16.72 -13.34
N PRO A 590 9.63 17.03 -13.31
CA PRO A 590 10.14 18.30 -12.79
C PRO A 590 9.48 19.54 -13.41
N HIS A 591 9.40 19.62 -14.74
CA HIS A 591 8.76 20.74 -15.45
C HIS A 591 7.25 20.85 -15.14
N LEU A 592 6.58 19.72 -14.86
CA LEU A 592 5.16 19.72 -14.47
C LEU A 592 4.98 20.26 -13.05
N GLU A 593 5.86 19.85 -12.13
CA GLU A 593 5.86 20.35 -10.76
C GLU A 593 6.21 21.84 -10.71
N GLU A 594 7.24 22.27 -11.45
CA GLU A 594 7.67 23.66 -11.57
C GLU A 594 6.54 24.56 -12.09
N ALA A 595 5.81 24.13 -13.12
CA ALA A 595 4.65 24.84 -13.61
C ALA A 595 3.57 24.97 -12.53
N VAL A 596 3.23 23.86 -11.86
CA VAL A 596 2.16 23.83 -10.85
C VAL A 596 2.47 24.70 -9.63
N VAL A 597 3.71 24.73 -9.17
CA VAL A 597 4.14 25.56 -8.03
C VAL A 597 3.99 27.06 -8.33
N GLN A 598 4.07 27.47 -9.59
CA GLN A 598 3.88 28.85 -10.05
C GLN A 598 2.41 29.21 -10.33
N MET A 599 1.50 28.24 -10.29
CA MET A 599 0.08 28.42 -10.60
C MET A 599 -0.76 28.61 -9.33
N ALA A 600 -1.81 29.41 -9.43
CA ALA A 600 -2.92 29.42 -8.49
C ALA A 600 -4.06 28.50 -8.96
N VAL A 601 -4.92 28.11 -8.03
CA VAL A 601 -6.11 27.30 -8.35
C VAL A 601 -6.96 27.98 -9.42
N GLY A 602 -7.32 27.24 -10.46
CA GLY A 602 -8.06 27.73 -11.63
C GLY A 602 -7.18 28.20 -12.79
N GLN A 603 -5.87 28.39 -12.59
CA GLN A 603 -4.95 28.74 -13.67
C GLN A 603 -4.57 27.52 -14.51
N SER A 604 -4.17 27.79 -15.76
CA SER A 604 -3.65 26.79 -16.68
C SER A 604 -2.27 27.18 -17.19
N ALA A 605 -1.40 26.19 -17.37
CA ALA A 605 -0.09 26.33 -17.98
C ALA A 605 0.02 25.48 -19.24
N CYS A 606 0.72 26.01 -20.26
CA CYS A 606 1.12 25.25 -21.43
C CYS A 606 2.63 25.37 -21.62
N PHE A 607 3.30 24.22 -21.75
CA PHE A 607 4.74 24.18 -21.96
C PHE A 607 5.13 22.96 -22.80
N ARG A 608 6.36 22.97 -23.32
CA ARG A 608 6.91 21.88 -24.14
C ARG A 608 8.20 21.38 -23.54
N VAL A 609 8.39 20.07 -23.61
CA VAL A 609 9.59 19.39 -23.13
C VAL A 609 10.15 18.47 -24.20
N GLU A 610 11.44 18.14 -24.07
CA GLU A 610 12.11 17.16 -24.93
C GLU A 610 11.48 15.76 -24.79
N LEU A 611 11.74 14.92 -25.79
CA LEU A 611 11.16 13.58 -25.86
C LEU A 611 11.66 12.67 -24.74
N PHE A 612 10.74 11.84 -24.27
CA PHE A 612 11.01 10.72 -23.36
C PHE A 612 11.61 9.56 -24.16
N PRO A 613 12.22 8.57 -23.48
CA PRO A 613 12.55 7.31 -24.14
C PRO A 613 11.32 6.74 -24.86
N THR A 614 11.52 6.29 -26.09
CA THR A 614 10.43 5.95 -27.03
C THR A 614 9.47 4.93 -26.44
N GLU A 615 9.96 4.00 -25.62
CA GLU A 615 9.17 2.99 -24.94
C GLU A 615 8.06 3.57 -24.04
N PHE A 616 8.29 4.69 -23.34
CA PHE A 616 7.28 5.33 -22.51
C PHE A 616 6.22 6.03 -23.37
N ILE A 617 6.64 6.70 -24.45
CA ILE A 617 5.73 7.38 -25.38
C ILE A 617 4.80 6.37 -26.05
N ILE A 618 5.33 5.26 -26.59
CA ILE A 618 4.51 4.24 -27.25
C ILE A 618 3.63 3.48 -26.24
N ALA A 619 4.08 3.28 -25.00
CA ALA A 619 3.27 2.68 -23.94
C ALA A 619 2.06 3.55 -23.53
N ALA A 620 2.20 4.88 -23.64
CA ALA A 620 1.13 5.84 -23.40
C ALA A 620 0.19 5.99 -24.62
N ALA A 621 0.75 6.00 -25.83
CA ALA A 621 0.05 6.26 -27.08
C ALA A 621 -1.21 5.40 -27.30
N ARG A 622 -2.29 6.03 -27.78
CA ARG A 622 -3.51 5.32 -28.20
C ARG A 622 -3.35 4.64 -29.56
N ASP A 623 -2.70 5.31 -30.51
CA ASP A 623 -2.33 4.77 -31.82
C ASP A 623 -0.81 4.64 -31.92
N SER A 624 -0.30 3.50 -31.44
CA SER A 624 1.14 3.24 -31.39
C SER A 624 1.82 3.23 -32.77
N VAL A 625 1.10 2.92 -33.84
CA VAL A 625 1.68 2.82 -35.20
C VAL A 625 1.89 4.22 -35.78
N SER A 626 0.86 5.08 -35.68
CA SER A 626 0.95 6.49 -36.06
C SER A 626 2.05 7.20 -35.28
N THR A 627 2.05 7.08 -33.95
CA THR A 627 3.05 7.72 -33.09
C THR A 627 4.48 7.27 -33.43
N LEU A 628 4.72 5.97 -33.64
CA LEU A 628 6.05 5.48 -34.01
C LEU A 628 6.52 6.01 -35.36
N SER A 629 5.61 6.16 -36.33
CA SER A 629 5.90 6.78 -37.62
C SER A 629 6.29 8.24 -37.48
N LEU A 630 5.61 9.00 -36.62
CA LEU A 630 5.93 10.42 -36.37
C LEU A 630 7.31 10.57 -35.71
N LEU A 631 7.59 9.79 -34.67
CA LEU A 631 8.89 9.79 -33.97
C LEU A 631 10.05 9.44 -34.90
N SER A 632 9.85 8.55 -35.87
CA SER A 632 10.91 8.11 -36.78
C SER A 632 11.23 9.10 -37.90
N SER A 633 10.33 10.05 -38.18
CA SER A 633 10.40 10.87 -39.41
C SER A 633 10.55 12.36 -39.18
N ARG A 634 10.31 12.87 -37.97
CA ARG A 634 10.19 14.31 -37.71
C ARG A 634 10.73 14.69 -36.33
N ASN A 635 11.15 15.95 -36.20
CA ASN A 635 11.51 16.50 -34.89
C ASN A 635 10.23 16.71 -34.08
N CYS A 636 10.10 16.00 -32.97
CA CYS A 636 8.91 16.02 -32.13
C CYS A 636 9.27 16.48 -30.71
N LYS A 637 8.31 17.09 -30.02
CA LYS A 637 8.38 17.45 -28.60
C LYS A 637 7.10 17.03 -27.90
N LEU A 638 7.10 16.93 -26.58
CA LEU A 638 5.88 16.73 -25.82
C LEU A 638 5.30 18.08 -25.39
N GLU A 639 4.05 18.36 -25.75
CA GLU A 639 3.31 19.53 -25.29
C GLU A 639 2.40 19.13 -24.13
N TYR A 640 2.58 19.80 -22.98
CA TYR A 640 1.78 19.64 -21.78
C TYR A 640 0.82 20.81 -21.66
N ARG A 641 -0.44 20.51 -21.36
CA ARG A 641 -1.46 21.49 -20.97
C ARG A 641 -2.00 21.05 -19.63
N VAL A 642 -1.90 21.93 -18.64
CA VAL A 642 -2.15 21.59 -17.23
C VAL A 642 -3.02 22.67 -16.63
N THR A 643 -3.97 22.30 -15.78
CA THR A 643 -4.81 23.22 -15.01
C THR A 643 -4.78 22.80 -13.55
N LEU A 644 -4.51 23.73 -12.64
CA LEU A 644 -4.52 23.45 -11.21
C LEU A 644 -5.96 23.53 -10.70
N LEU A 645 -6.50 22.42 -10.19
CA LEU A 645 -7.90 22.33 -9.76
C LEU A 645 -8.08 22.55 -8.27
N LEU A 646 -7.16 22.02 -7.45
CA LEU A 646 -7.24 22.08 -5.99
C LEU A 646 -5.84 21.93 -5.38
N VAL A 647 -5.64 22.57 -4.23
CA VAL A 647 -4.50 22.30 -3.34
C VAL A 647 -5.04 21.98 -1.95
N THR A 648 -4.68 20.81 -1.43
CA THR A 648 -5.01 20.39 -0.07
C THR A 648 -3.78 20.54 0.83
N GLU A 649 -3.93 21.30 1.91
CA GLU A 649 -2.87 21.52 2.89
C GLU A 649 -2.58 20.24 3.72
N PRO A 650 -1.33 20.08 4.22
CA PRO A 650 -0.96 18.95 5.06
C PRO A 650 -1.75 18.92 6.38
N MET A 651 -2.05 17.72 6.90
CA MET A 651 -2.85 17.59 8.14
C MET A 651 -2.15 18.17 9.39
N GLU A 652 -2.94 18.94 10.14
CA GLU A 652 -2.66 19.79 11.32
C GLU A 652 -1.77 19.20 12.43
N ASP A 653 -1.86 17.89 12.71
CA ASP A 653 -1.07 17.21 13.76
C ASP A 653 0.45 17.37 13.57
N ARG A 654 0.90 17.59 12.32
CA ARG A 654 2.31 17.85 11.98
C ARG A 654 2.71 19.32 12.18
N MET A 655 1.78 20.26 12.06
CA MET A 655 2.04 21.70 12.13
C MET A 655 2.19 22.17 13.58
N GLU A 656 1.27 21.78 14.47
CA GLU A 656 1.36 22.16 15.90
C GLU A 656 2.57 21.52 16.60
N GLN A 657 2.92 20.26 16.26
CA GLN A 657 4.08 19.56 16.83
C GLN A 657 5.43 20.12 16.38
N ALA A 658 5.47 20.78 15.21
CA ALA A 658 6.69 21.37 14.67
C ALA A 658 6.92 22.82 15.15
N LEU A 659 5.86 23.58 15.40
CA LEU A 659 5.94 25.02 15.71
C LEU A 659 5.98 25.33 17.21
N PHE A 660 5.37 24.50 18.06
CA PHE A 660 5.28 24.76 19.50
C PHE A 660 5.90 23.64 20.33
N SER A 661 6.82 24.01 21.22
CA SER A 661 7.41 23.09 22.21
C SER A 661 7.27 23.68 23.61
N PRO A 662 6.42 23.09 24.48
CA PRO A 662 5.55 21.92 24.26
C PRO A 662 4.37 22.21 23.30
N PRO A 663 3.66 21.17 22.78
CA PRO A 663 2.52 21.36 21.88
C PRO A 663 1.44 22.28 22.47
N LEU A 664 0.76 23.05 21.62
CA LEU A 664 -0.18 24.10 22.04
C LEU A 664 -1.32 23.57 22.92
N SER A 665 -1.88 22.40 22.56
CA SER A 665 -2.89 21.70 23.37
C SER A 665 -2.43 21.41 24.80
N LYS A 666 -1.15 21.12 25.02
CA LYS A 666 -0.57 20.91 26.35
C LYS A 666 -0.38 22.24 27.10
N GLN A 667 0.05 23.29 26.40
CA GLN A 667 0.16 24.63 27.00
C GLN A 667 -1.19 25.14 27.53
N ARG A 668 -2.28 24.91 26.78
CA ARG A 668 -3.65 25.26 27.21
C ARG A 668 -4.04 24.56 28.51
N VAL A 669 -3.78 23.26 28.60
CA VAL A 669 -4.04 22.47 29.81
C VAL A 669 -3.20 22.97 30.99
N GLU A 670 -1.91 23.23 30.78
CA GLU A 670 -1.02 23.76 31.83
C GLU A 670 -1.47 25.13 32.34
N PHE A 671 -1.89 26.03 31.44
CA PHE A 671 -2.46 27.33 31.80
C PHE A 671 -3.70 27.19 32.69
N ALA A 672 -4.65 26.34 32.27
CA ALA A 672 -5.88 26.10 33.03
C ALA A 672 -5.57 25.49 34.41
N VAL A 673 -4.68 24.49 34.49
CA VAL A 673 -4.23 23.87 35.74
C VAL A 673 -3.64 24.91 36.70
N GLN A 674 -2.83 25.85 36.20
CA GLN A 674 -2.23 26.90 37.01
C GLN A 674 -3.29 27.85 37.59
N GLN A 675 -4.23 28.31 36.77
CA GLN A 675 -5.33 29.17 37.23
C GLN A 675 -6.24 28.48 38.24
N ILE A 676 -6.50 27.18 38.05
CA ILE A 676 -7.30 26.37 38.99
C ILE A 676 -6.60 26.30 40.35
N LYS A 677 -5.29 26.04 40.39
CA LYS A 677 -4.52 25.97 41.65
C LYS A 677 -4.50 27.29 42.40
N GLU A 678 -4.34 28.41 41.70
CA GLU A 678 -4.31 29.74 42.31
C GLU A 678 -5.63 30.11 42.99
N SER A 679 -6.75 29.56 42.53
CA SER A 679 -8.09 29.91 43.03
C SER A 679 -8.53 29.19 44.32
N SER A 680 -7.85 28.11 44.72
CA SER A 680 -8.20 27.28 45.89
C SER A 680 -9.68 26.81 45.92
N ALA A 681 -10.26 26.52 44.76
CA ALA A 681 -11.64 26.06 44.60
C ALA A 681 -11.88 24.64 45.15
N ALA A 682 -13.13 24.32 45.49
CA ALA A 682 -13.55 22.98 45.93
C ALA A 682 -14.21 22.17 44.80
N SER A 683 -14.76 22.83 43.77
CA SER A 683 -15.48 22.14 42.70
C SER A 683 -15.15 22.68 41.30
N LEU A 684 -14.94 21.77 40.33
CA LEU A 684 -14.65 22.08 38.92
C LEU A 684 -15.58 21.31 37.99
N VAL A 685 -16.09 21.99 36.95
CA VAL A 685 -16.74 21.35 35.79
C VAL A 685 -15.99 21.69 34.50
N ASP A 686 -15.71 20.67 33.69
CA ASP A 686 -15.09 20.81 32.37
C ASP A 686 -16.15 20.64 31.27
N LEU A 687 -16.48 21.75 30.61
CA LEU A 687 -17.53 21.89 29.61
C LEU A 687 -16.91 21.63 28.23
N GLY A 688 -17.22 20.48 27.64
CA GLY A 688 -16.53 19.95 26.45
C GLY A 688 -15.24 19.20 26.82
N CYS A 689 -15.31 18.31 27.81
CA CYS A 689 -14.12 17.67 28.38
C CYS A 689 -13.37 16.71 27.44
N GLY A 690 -13.98 16.31 26.32
CA GLY A 690 -13.41 15.42 25.33
C GLY A 690 -12.97 14.08 25.95
N SER A 691 -11.70 13.71 25.73
CA SER A 691 -11.11 12.52 26.34
C SER A 691 -10.65 12.70 27.80
N GLY A 692 -10.93 13.86 28.40
CA GLY A 692 -10.64 14.19 29.79
C GLY A 692 -9.19 14.58 30.06
N SER A 693 -8.46 15.14 29.09
CA SER A 693 -7.04 15.48 29.24
C SER A 693 -6.77 16.49 30.36
N LEU A 694 -7.64 17.50 30.52
CA LEU A 694 -7.55 18.47 31.62
C LEU A 694 -7.80 17.80 32.96
N LEU A 695 -8.92 17.07 33.09
CA LEU A 695 -9.28 16.34 34.31
C LEU A 695 -8.18 15.35 34.71
N ASP A 696 -7.65 14.61 33.74
CA ASP A 696 -6.55 13.67 33.92
C ASP A 696 -5.27 14.37 34.39
N SER A 697 -4.91 15.51 33.78
CA SER A 697 -3.73 16.30 34.17
C SER A 697 -3.86 16.89 35.56
N LEU A 698 -5.06 17.35 35.95
CA LEU A 698 -5.32 17.88 37.29
C LEU A 698 -5.05 16.85 38.39
N LEU A 699 -5.36 15.57 38.15
CA LEU A 699 -5.08 14.47 39.08
C LEU A 699 -3.58 14.21 39.27
N SER A 700 -2.73 14.70 38.37
CA SER A 700 -1.27 14.56 38.48
C SER A 700 -0.63 15.67 39.31
N TYR A 701 -1.40 16.63 39.82
CA TYR A 701 -0.89 17.68 40.69
C TYR A 701 -1.68 17.79 42.00
N PRO A 702 -1.05 18.25 43.10
CA PRO A 702 -1.78 18.59 44.31
C PRO A 702 -2.82 19.70 44.03
N THR A 703 -4.06 19.46 44.44
CA THR A 703 -5.18 20.39 44.22
C THR A 703 -6.11 20.45 45.44
N SER A 704 -6.80 21.57 45.61
CA SER A 704 -7.82 21.77 46.65
C SER A 704 -9.18 21.18 46.27
N LEU A 705 -9.34 20.72 45.02
CA LEU A 705 -10.61 20.24 44.49
C LEU A 705 -11.11 18.98 45.22
N GLU A 706 -12.39 18.99 45.57
CA GLU A 706 -13.14 17.88 46.19
C GLU A 706 -14.12 17.24 45.20
N LYS A 707 -14.62 18.01 44.23
CA LYS A 707 -15.57 17.53 43.21
C LYS A 707 -15.11 17.93 41.80
N ILE A 708 -15.01 16.96 40.90
CA ILE A 708 -14.75 17.21 39.48
C ILE A 708 -15.91 16.66 38.62
N ALA A 709 -16.27 17.39 37.57
CA ALA A 709 -17.23 16.95 36.58
C ALA A 709 -16.73 17.22 35.16
N GLY A 710 -17.14 16.39 34.20
CA GLY A 710 -16.92 16.62 32.78
C GLY A 710 -18.21 16.44 32.00
N VAL A 711 -18.44 17.27 30.99
CA VAL A 711 -19.61 17.23 30.11
C VAL A 711 -19.14 17.17 28.67
N ASP A 712 -19.70 16.28 27.87
CA ASP A 712 -19.45 16.24 26.43
C ASP A 712 -20.64 15.59 25.69
N ILE A 713 -20.77 15.85 24.39
CA ILE A 713 -21.74 15.16 23.52
C ILE A 713 -21.15 13.87 22.92
N SER A 714 -19.83 13.73 22.92
CA SER A 714 -19.08 12.61 22.36
C SER A 714 -18.97 11.48 23.37
N LYS A 715 -19.92 10.55 23.31
CA LYS A 715 -19.88 9.26 24.04
C LYS A 715 -18.56 8.51 23.86
N ARG A 716 -17.94 8.64 22.68
CA ARG A 716 -16.63 8.02 22.42
C ARG A 716 -15.53 8.68 23.25
N ALA A 717 -15.50 10.00 23.35
CA ALA A 717 -14.50 10.73 24.11
C ALA A 717 -14.69 10.49 25.61
N LEU A 718 -15.93 10.59 26.11
CA LEU A 718 -16.27 10.34 27.51
C LEU A 718 -15.91 8.93 27.99
N ALA A 719 -16.10 7.90 27.16
CA ALA A 719 -15.69 6.55 27.51
C ALA A 719 -14.16 6.38 27.62
N LYS A 720 -13.37 7.24 26.98
CA LYS A 720 -11.91 7.31 27.20
C LYS A 720 -11.62 8.04 28.52
N ALA A 721 -12.28 9.18 28.76
CA ALA A 721 -12.15 9.96 29.98
C ALA A 721 -12.42 9.11 31.23
N ALA A 722 -13.54 8.38 31.27
CA ALA A 722 -13.92 7.51 32.38
C ALA A 722 -12.83 6.48 32.71
N LYS A 723 -12.24 5.85 31.68
CA LYS A 723 -11.16 4.87 31.86
C LYS A 723 -9.90 5.49 32.45
N SER A 724 -9.50 6.67 31.96
CA SER A 724 -8.32 7.39 32.45
C SER A 724 -8.51 7.81 33.90
N LEU A 725 -9.64 8.46 34.19
CA LEU A 725 -9.99 8.96 35.51
C LEU A 725 -10.11 7.83 36.53
N HIS A 726 -10.83 6.76 36.20
CA HIS A 726 -10.97 5.61 37.11
C HIS A 726 -9.61 5.01 37.47
N THR A 727 -8.72 4.82 36.48
CA THR A 727 -7.37 4.28 36.72
C THR A 727 -6.56 5.20 37.66
N LYS A 728 -6.59 6.52 37.44
CA LYS A 728 -5.85 7.47 38.28
C LYS A 728 -6.43 7.63 39.67
N LEU A 729 -7.75 7.74 39.81
CA LEU A 729 -8.40 7.91 41.11
C LEU A 729 -8.21 6.67 41.99
N THR A 730 -8.35 5.47 41.43
CA THR A 730 -8.09 4.22 42.15
C THR A 730 -6.65 4.16 42.66
N ARG A 731 -5.67 4.47 41.80
CA ARG A 731 -4.24 4.53 42.19
C ARG A 731 -3.99 5.52 43.34
N LEU A 732 -4.64 6.69 43.30
CA LEU A 732 -4.49 7.72 44.35
C LEU A 732 -5.07 7.27 45.70
N VAL A 733 -6.17 6.53 45.69
CA VAL A 733 -6.76 5.93 46.90
C VAL A 733 -5.84 4.85 47.46
N ASP A 734 -5.39 3.89 46.63
CA ASP A 734 -4.51 2.79 47.04
C ASP A 734 -3.19 3.26 47.64
N CYS A 735 -2.60 4.32 47.07
CA CYS A 735 -1.33 4.87 47.53
C CYS A 735 -1.46 5.75 48.79
N LYS A 736 -2.67 5.95 49.35
CA LYS A 736 -2.96 6.84 50.48
C LYS A 736 -2.29 8.21 50.34
N GLU A 737 -2.29 8.75 49.12
CA GLU A 737 -1.52 9.94 48.81
C GLU A 737 -2.18 11.17 49.47
N PRO A 738 -1.52 11.85 50.44
CA PRO A 738 -2.15 12.91 51.23
C PRO A 738 -2.57 14.16 50.44
N SER A 739 -2.18 14.24 49.16
CA SER A 739 -2.32 15.40 48.28
C SER A 739 -3.65 15.45 47.52
N CYS A 740 -4.39 14.34 47.41
CA CYS A 740 -5.64 14.29 46.66
C CYS A 740 -6.87 14.43 47.58
N LYS A 741 -7.60 15.54 47.45
CA LYS A 741 -8.85 15.80 48.21
C LYS A 741 -10.14 15.41 47.48
N ILE A 742 -10.03 14.84 46.28
CA ILE A 742 -11.19 14.54 45.43
C ILE A 742 -12.04 13.44 46.07
N GLN A 743 -13.28 13.80 46.40
CA GLN A 743 -14.31 12.93 46.97
C GLN A 743 -15.27 12.38 45.93
N SER A 744 -15.50 13.13 44.84
CA SER A 744 -16.43 12.71 43.79
C SER A 744 -15.99 13.15 42.39
N ALA A 745 -16.22 12.27 41.41
CA ALA A 745 -16.00 12.54 39.99
C ALA A 745 -17.20 12.06 39.18
N VAL A 746 -17.71 12.89 38.26
CA VAL A 746 -18.86 12.53 37.41
C VAL A 746 -18.62 12.95 35.96
N LEU A 747 -18.99 12.08 35.02
CA LEU A 747 -19.04 12.41 33.59
C LEU A 747 -20.48 12.37 33.09
N TYR A 748 -20.86 13.43 32.38
CA TYR A 748 -22.18 13.62 31.80
C TYR A 748 -22.15 13.58 30.27
N ASP A 749 -23.11 12.88 29.69
CA ASP A 749 -23.48 12.96 28.28
C ASP A 749 -24.55 14.04 28.13
N GLY A 750 -24.19 15.16 27.50
CA GLY A 750 -25.03 16.35 27.46
C GLY A 750 -24.45 17.47 26.61
N SER A 751 -25.32 18.36 26.14
CA SER A 751 -24.92 19.56 25.39
C SER A 751 -24.83 20.75 26.33
N ILE A 752 -23.75 21.51 26.21
CA ILE A 752 -23.48 22.70 27.04
C ILE A 752 -24.35 23.91 26.67
N THR A 753 -25.08 23.86 25.55
CA THR A 753 -26.07 24.88 25.16
C THR A 753 -27.46 24.63 25.78
N LYS A 754 -27.60 23.62 26.65
CA LYS A 754 -28.82 23.34 27.39
C LYS A 754 -28.63 23.65 28.87
N ILE A 755 -29.66 24.28 29.46
CA ILE A 755 -29.70 24.52 30.89
C ILE A 755 -29.85 23.18 31.61
N ASP A 756 -29.05 22.96 32.64
CA ASP A 756 -29.03 21.74 33.43
C ASP A 756 -28.75 22.02 34.91
N SER A 757 -29.62 21.53 35.80
CA SER A 757 -29.50 21.75 37.25
C SER A 757 -28.26 21.10 37.87
N GLN A 758 -27.73 20.04 37.27
CA GLN A 758 -26.60 19.27 37.79
C GLN A 758 -25.26 19.97 37.55
N LEU A 759 -25.22 20.96 36.64
CA LEU A 759 -24.06 21.78 36.32
C LEU A 759 -24.03 23.12 37.08
N CYS A 760 -25.06 23.41 37.87
CA CYS A 760 -25.12 24.63 38.69
C CYS A 760 -24.25 24.54 39.94
N GLY A 761 -23.66 25.67 40.35
CA GLY A 761 -23.03 25.83 41.67
C GLY A 761 -21.59 25.30 41.78
N PHE A 762 -20.92 25.02 40.66
CA PHE A 762 -19.48 24.76 40.65
C PHE A 762 -18.68 26.05 40.91
N ASP A 763 -17.52 25.94 41.56
CA ASP A 763 -16.65 27.09 41.78
C ASP A 763 -15.94 27.51 40.49
N ILE A 764 -15.45 26.53 39.73
CA ILE A 764 -14.77 26.76 38.44
C ILE A 764 -15.49 26.02 37.33
N ALA A 765 -15.64 26.68 36.19
CA ALA A 765 -15.95 26.03 34.92
C ALA A 765 -14.83 26.27 33.91
N THR A 766 -14.44 25.24 33.15
CA THR A 766 -13.50 25.34 32.02
C THR A 766 -14.19 24.98 30.72
N CYS A 767 -13.84 25.67 29.64
CA CYS A 767 -14.35 25.44 28.29
C CYS A 767 -13.19 25.74 27.32
N LEU A 768 -12.37 24.72 27.03
CA LEU A 768 -11.10 24.90 26.31
C LEU A 768 -11.21 24.40 24.87
N GLU A 769 -11.18 25.31 23.89
CA GLU A 769 -11.32 25.02 22.46
C GLU A 769 -12.60 24.22 22.15
N VAL A 770 -13.75 24.84 22.39
CA VAL A 770 -15.08 24.21 22.26
C VAL A 770 -16.06 25.13 21.57
N ILE A 771 -16.04 26.42 21.88
CA ILE A 771 -17.02 27.39 21.37
C ILE A 771 -16.93 27.55 19.85
N GLU A 772 -15.77 27.35 19.25
CA GLU A 772 -15.52 27.39 17.81
C GLU A 772 -16.10 26.18 17.05
N HIS A 773 -16.46 25.10 17.76
CA HIS A 773 -17.06 23.90 17.16
C HIS A 773 -18.60 23.95 17.10
N MET A 774 -19.22 25.05 17.54
CA MET A 774 -20.65 25.31 17.41
C MET A 774 -20.89 26.58 16.60
N GLU A 775 -22.12 26.78 16.11
CA GLU A 775 -22.44 28.02 15.38
C GLU A 775 -22.26 29.24 16.30
N GLU A 776 -21.91 30.41 15.74
CA GLU A 776 -21.60 31.61 16.53
C GLU A 776 -22.75 32.02 17.48
N GLU A 777 -23.99 31.83 17.03
CA GLU A 777 -25.20 32.05 17.82
C GLU A 777 -25.29 31.11 19.03
N ASP A 778 -24.90 29.84 18.86
CA ASP A 778 -24.85 28.84 19.93
C ASP A 778 -23.73 29.14 20.93
N ALA A 779 -22.60 29.69 20.49
CA ALA A 779 -21.52 30.13 21.37
C ALA A 779 -21.96 31.32 22.25
N CYS A 780 -22.71 32.27 21.70
CA CYS A 780 -23.35 33.34 22.47
C CYS A 780 -24.37 32.80 23.47
N LEU A 781 -25.23 31.88 23.04
CA LEU A 781 -26.22 31.22 23.91
C LEU A 781 -25.53 30.46 25.05
N PHE A 782 -24.45 29.74 24.76
CA PHE A 782 -23.63 29.05 25.75
C PHE A 782 -23.07 30.03 26.78
N GLY A 783 -22.49 31.16 26.34
CA GLY A 783 -21.96 32.19 27.24
C GLY A 783 -23.01 32.69 28.22
N ASP A 784 -24.23 32.96 27.73
CA ASP A 784 -25.36 33.37 28.57
C ASP A 784 -25.78 32.30 29.56
N ILE A 785 -25.89 31.04 29.12
CA ILE A 785 -26.24 29.92 30.00
C ILE A 785 -25.17 29.71 31.07
N ALA A 786 -23.90 29.78 30.71
CA ALA A 786 -22.77 29.57 31.62
C ALA A 786 -22.75 30.61 32.75
N LEU A 787 -22.86 31.90 32.43
CA LEU A 787 -22.81 32.96 33.44
C LEU A 787 -24.13 33.14 34.20
N LYS A 788 -25.28 32.97 33.55
CA LYS A 788 -26.61 33.20 34.15
C LYS A 788 -27.18 31.98 34.89
N SER A 789 -26.93 30.77 34.38
CA SER A 789 -27.56 29.55 34.90
C SER A 789 -26.57 28.70 35.68
N PHE A 790 -25.40 28.39 35.10
CA PHE A 790 -24.38 27.61 35.82
C PHE A 790 -23.70 28.43 36.93
N CYS A 791 -23.55 29.74 36.70
CA CYS A 791 -23.06 30.75 37.65
C CYS A 791 -21.78 30.34 38.39
N PRO A 792 -20.69 29.96 37.70
CA PRO A 792 -19.44 29.63 38.37
C PRO A 792 -18.79 30.87 39.00
N LYS A 793 -17.95 30.70 40.02
CA LYS A 793 -17.16 31.83 40.54
C LYS A 793 -16.08 32.24 39.54
N ILE A 794 -15.50 31.27 38.84
CA ILE A 794 -14.50 31.46 37.79
C ILE A 794 -14.89 30.67 36.55
N LEU A 795 -14.90 31.30 35.39
CA LEU A 795 -15.06 30.63 34.09
C LEU A 795 -13.85 30.90 33.22
N ILE A 796 -13.22 29.85 32.69
CA ILE A 796 -12.06 29.94 31.79
C ILE A 796 -12.50 29.44 30.41
N ILE A 797 -12.42 30.32 29.40
CA ILE A 797 -12.75 30.01 28.01
C ILE A 797 -11.49 30.17 27.17
N SER A 798 -11.19 29.21 26.30
CA SER A 798 -10.19 29.37 25.24
C SER A 798 -10.78 29.19 23.86
N THR A 799 -10.20 29.88 22.88
CA THR A 799 -10.50 29.76 21.46
C THR A 799 -9.25 30.10 20.63
N PRO A 800 -9.13 29.61 19.39
CA PRO A 800 -8.09 30.05 18.46
C PRO A 800 -8.09 31.57 18.25
N ASN A 801 -6.89 32.16 18.07
CA ASN A 801 -6.74 33.54 17.59
C ASN A 801 -6.60 33.56 16.06
N PHE A 802 -7.63 34.04 15.37
CA PHE A 802 -7.63 34.12 13.91
C PHE A 802 -6.44 34.91 13.34
N GLU A 803 -6.00 35.96 14.03
CA GLU A 803 -4.87 36.80 13.59
C GLU A 803 -3.54 36.03 13.54
N TYR A 804 -3.41 34.99 14.38
CA TYR A 804 -2.21 34.16 14.42
C TYR A 804 -2.15 33.16 13.25
N ASN A 805 -3.26 32.89 12.57
CA ASN A 805 -3.30 31.95 11.44
C ASN A 805 -2.35 32.38 10.32
N ALA A 806 -2.20 33.68 10.10
CA ALA A 806 -1.27 34.22 9.12
C ALA A 806 0.19 33.76 9.37
N ILE A 807 0.61 33.58 10.62
CA ILE A 807 1.94 33.06 10.95
C ILE A 807 2.03 31.56 10.72
N LEU A 808 1.00 30.81 11.14
CA LEU A 808 0.95 29.37 10.92
C LEU A 808 1.05 29.05 9.43
N HIS A 809 0.40 29.84 8.57
CA HIS A 809 0.47 29.69 7.12
C HIS A 809 1.76 30.25 6.49
N LYS A 810 2.37 31.32 7.01
CA LYS A 810 3.66 31.87 6.50
C LYS A 810 4.88 31.01 6.85
N SER A 811 4.88 30.36 8.02
CA SER A 811 5.99 29.48 8.46
C SER A 811 6.15 28.20 7.63
N THR A 812 5.20 27.95 6.72
CA THR A 812 5.20 26.84 5.73
C THR A 812 6.10 27.10 4.52
N THR A 813 6.65 28.31 4.36
CA THR A 813 7.57 28.68 3.27
C THR A 813 9.02 28.57 3.76
N PRO A 814 9.90 27.75 3.15
CA PRO A 814 11.33 27.81 3.43
C PRO A 814 11.88 29.21 3.10
N GLN A 815 12.71 29.74 3.99
CA GLN A 815 13.32 31.07 3.86
C GLN A 815 14.09 31.22 2.55
N GLY A 816 13.70 32.25 1.79
CA GLY A 816 14.47 32.77 0.67
C GLY A 816 13.53 33.34 -0.37
N GLU A 817 13.09 34.59 -0.18
CA GLU A 817 13.06 35.64 -1.23
C GLU A 817 12.34 36.88 -0.70
N GLU A 818 12.91 38.03 -1.06
CA GLU A 818 12.69 39.35 -0.50
C GLU A 818 11.29 39.91 -0.82
N GLU A 819 10.66 40.54 0.17
CA GLU A 819 9.32 41.13 0.08
C GLU A 819 9.24 42.24 -0.98
N ASN A 820 8.43 42.03 -2.02
CA ASN A 820 8.00 43.09 -2.94
C ASN A 820 6.84 43.90 -2.30
N PRO A 821 6.97 45.22 -2.06
CA PRO A 821 6.04 45.97 -1.21
C PRO A 821 4.82 46.54 -1.95
N ASN A 822 4.19 45.78 -2.87
CA ASN A 822 3.16 46.35 -3.75
C ASN A 822 1.93 45.48 -4.02
N GLU A 823 1.42 44.74 -3.03
CA GLU A 823 0.10 44.09 -3.12
C GLU A 823 -0.70 44.26 -1.83
N LYS A 824 -1.03 45.51 -1.50
CA LYS A 824 -2.19 45.80 -0.65
C LYS A 824 -3.39 45.93 -1.57
N ASN A 825 -4.28 44.94 -1.58
CA ASN A 825 -5.72 45.00 -1.91
C ASN A 825 -6.18 43.78 -2.71
N GLN A 826 -6.29 42.63 -2.06
CA GLN A 826 -7.37 41.68 -2.31
C GLN A 826 -7.54 40.83 -1.06
N ALA A 827 -8.76 40.79 -0.53
CA ALA A 827 -9.10 40.17 0.73
C ALA A 827 -8.74 38.68 0.70
N GLU A 828 -7.62 38.35 1.34
CA GLU A 828 -7.18 37.01 1.68
C GLU A 828 -8.35 36.28 2.36
N SER A 829 -8.89 35.24 1.70
CA SER A 829 -9.80 34.31 2.35
C SER A 829 -8.97 33.44 3.31
N PHE A 830 -8.59 34.01 4.45
CA PHE A 830 -7.87 33.31 5.50
C PHE A 830 -8.73 32.15 6.01
N LYS A 831 -8.22 30.93 5.86
CA LYS A 831 -8.87 29.69 6.29
C LYS A 831 -8.83 29.58 7.82
N PHE A 832 -9.84 28.93 8.39
CA PHE A 832 -9.82 28.48 9.79
C PHE A 832 -8.76 27.37 9.96
N ARG A 833 -8.20 27.25 11.16
CA ARG A 833 -7.18 26.24 11.53
C ARG A 833 -7.66 24.80 11.37
N ASN A 834 -8.95 24.58 11.60
CA ASN A 834 -9.58 23.27 11.52
C ASN A 834 -10.85 23.35 10.68
N LEU A 835 -11.10 22.31 9.87
CA LEU A 835 -12.28 22.19 9.02
C LEU A 835 -13.58 21.99 9.81
N ASP A 836 -13.49 21.56 11.07
CA ASP A 836 -14.64 21.41 11.97
C ASP A 836 -15.01 22.72 12.70
N HIS A 837 -14.16 23.76 12.61
CA HIS A 837 -14.48 25.07 13.19
C HIS A 837 -15.57 25.77 12.36
N LYS A 838 -16.55 26.34 13.05
CA LYS A 838 -17.63 27.15 12.47
C LYS A 838 -17.24 28.61 12.33
N PHE A 839 -16.39 29.10 13.23
CA PHE A 839 -15.85 30.44 13.22
C PHE A 839 -14.48 30.45 13.93
N GLU A 840 -13.69 31.49 13.68
CA GLU A 840 -12.51 31.80 14.47
C GLU A 840 -12.44 33.31 14.68
N TRP A 841 -12.41 33.73 15.95
CA TRP A 841 -12.41 35.15 16.29
C TRP A 841 -11.00 35.76 16.28
N THR A 842 -10.94 37.03 15.87
CA THR A 842 -9.79 37.90 16.15
C THR A 842 -9.71 38.27 17.62
N ARG A 843 -8.61 38.90 18.07
CA ARG A 843 -8.48 39.39 19.44
C ARG A 843 -9.60 40.38 19.77
N ALA A 844 -9.86 41.32 18.87
CA ALA A 844 -10.90 42.32 19.04
C ALA A 844 -12.32 41.71 19.10
N GLN A 845 -12.62 40.71 18.26
CA GLN A 845 -13.92 40.03 18.28
C GLN A 845 -14.13 39.27 19.59
N PHE A 846 -13.13 38.49 20.02
CA PHE A 846 -13.20 37.73 21.26
C PHE A 846 -13.26 38.63 22.49
N GLU A 847 -12.46 39.70 22.53
CA GLU A 847 -12.49 40.69 23.62
C GLU A 847 -13.83 41.41 23.70
N HIS A 848 -14.41 41.78 22.57
CA HIS A 848 -15.72 42.43 22.52
C HIS A 848 -16.82 41.51 23.05
N TRP A 849 -16.90 40.29 22.51
CA TRP A 849 -17.87 39.28 22.94
C TRP A 849 -17.77 38.99 24.44
N ALA A 850 -16.55 38.75 24.94
CA ALA A 850 -16.33 38.42 26.34
C ALA A 850 -16.59 39.61 27.28
N SER A 851 -16.24 40.84 26.88
CA SER A 851 -16.47 42.04 27.70
C SER A 851 -17.94 42.43 27.78
N ASP A 852 -18.68 42.28 26.68
CA ASP A 852 -20.13 42.47 26.67
C ASP A 852 -20.81 41.42 27.56
N LEU A 853 -20.45 40.15 27.40
CA LEU A 853 -20.97 39.05 28.21
C LEU A 853 -20.68 39.25 29.71
N ALA A 854 -19.46 39.67 30.05
CA ALA A 854 -19.08 39.95 31.44
C ALA A 854 -19.92 41.09 32.04
N THR A 855 -20.13 42.17 31.27
CA THR A 855 -20.91 43.34 31.70
C THR A 855 -22.38 42.99 31.90
N ARG A 856 -22.98 42.17 31.02
CA ARG A 856 -24.39 41.76 31.09
C ARG A 856 -24.71 40.89 32.31
N HIS A 857 -23.72 40.16 32.83
CA HIS A 857 -23.92 39.18 33.92
C HIS A 857 -23.14 39.51 35.20
N ASN A 858 -22.61 40.73 35.36
CA ASN A 858 -21.83 41.17 36.54
C ASN A 858 -20.55 40.37 36.82
N TYR A 859 -19.84 39.95 35.77
CA TYR A 859 -18.50 39.38 35.87
C TYR A 859 -17.43 40.40 35.51
N SER A 860 -16.24 40.23 36.09
CA SER A 860 -15.02 40.84 35.58
C SER A 860 -14.35 39.87 34.61
N VAL A 861 -13.73 40.35 33.54
CA VAL A 861 -13.01 39.52 32.56
C VAL A 861 -11.54 39.94 32.47
N LYS A 862 -10.64 38.96 32.43
CA LYS A 862 -9.21 39.15 32.16
C LYS A 862 -8.81 38.31 30.95
N PHE A 863 -8.12 38.93 30.00
CA PHE A 863 -7.61 38.29 28.80
C PHE A 863 -6.16 37.79 28.98
N SER A 864 -5.85 36.65 28.36
CA SER A 864 -4.53 36.02 28.32
C SER A 864 -4.48 35.04 27.14
N GLY A 865 -3.47 34.19 27.06
CA GLY A 865 -3.35 33.18 26.01
C GLY A 865 -2.08 32.34 26.12
N VAL A 866 -1.89 31.44 25.16
CA VAL A 866 -0.73 30.54 25.04
C VAL A 866 -0.22 30.45 23.60
N GLY A 867 0.99 29.93 23.40
CA GLY A 867 1.60 29.80 22.06
C GLY A 867 2.16 31.10 21.48
N GLY A 868 2.64 32.02 22.32
CA GLY A 868 3.20 33.30 21.88
C GLY A 868 3.40 34.26 23.04
N ASP A 869 3.55 35.54 22.73
CA ASP A 869 3.57 36.65 23.68
C ASP A 869 2.39 37.58 23.40
N GLY A 870 1.73 38.10 24.45
CA GLY A 870 0.59 39.00 24.32
C GLY A 870 0.98 40.42 23.91
N GLU A 871 2.23 40.83 24.14
CA GLU A 871 2.73 42.18 23.82
C GLU A 871 3.28 42.31 22.39
N VAL A 872 3.55 41.19 21.73
CA VAL A 872 4.12 41.14 20.37
C VAL A 872 3.03 40.77 19.38
N ASP A 873 2.91 41.50 18.29
CA ASP A 873 1.98 41.16 17.20
C ASP A 873 2.37 39.81 16.57
N PRO A 874 1.44 38.85 16.36
CA PRO A 874 -0.03 38.91 16.39
C PRO A 874 -0.70 38.50 17.72
N GLY A 875 0.05 38.46 18.82
CA GLY A 875 -0.40 38.03 20.13
C GLY A 875 -0.24 36.53 20.38
N PHE A 876 -1.08 35.98 21.25
CA PHE A 876 -1.10 34.54 21.54
C PHE A 876 -1.74 33.73 20.40
N ALA A 877 -1.29 32.48 20.22
CA ALA A 877 -1.88 31.56 19.26
C ALA A 877 -3.26 31.05 19.70
N SER A 878 -3.42 30.67 20.97
CA SER A 878 -4.75 30.46 21.57
C SER A 878 -5.01 31.57 22.56
N GLN A 879 -6.16 32.23 22.43
CA GLN A 879 -6.59 33.32 23.28
C GLN A 879 -7.57 32.82 24.36
N ILE A 880 -7.47 33.39 25.56
CA ILE A 880 -8.13 32.89 26.77
C ILE A 880 -8.79 34.05 27.51
N ALA A 881 -10.05 33.88 27.89
CA ALA A 881 -10.80 34.80 28.74
C ALA A 881 -11.09 34.15 30.10
N ILE A 882 -10.76 34.85 31.18
CA ILE A 882 -11.00 34.43 32.56
C ILE A 882 -12.05 35.35 33.17
N PHE A 883 -13.25 34.84 33.37
CA PHE A 883 -14.34 35.53 34.04
C PHE A 883 -14.27 35.27 35.55
N ARG A 884 -14.41 36.32 36.36
CA ARG A 884 -14.52 36.22 37.82
C ARG A 884 -15.75 36.97 38.31
N ARG A 885 -16.59 36.29 39.08
CA ARG A 885 -17.79 36.89 39.68
C ARG A 885 -17.40 37.87 40.79
N SER A 886 -18.07 39.02 40.84
CA SER A 886 -17.90 40.01 41.91
C SER A 886 -18.41 39.47 43.25
N ALA A 887 -17.73 39.81 44.35
CA ALA A 887 -17.99 39.22 45.69
C ALA A 887 -19.34 39.63 46.33
N ASP A 888 -19.99 40.69 45.83
CA ASP A 888 -21.21 41.28 46.40
C ASP A 888 -22.52 40.77 45.76
N ASP A 889 -22.47 39.81 44.83
CA ASP A 889 -23.69 39.27 44.19
C ASP A 889 -24.25 38.07 44.96
N ASP A 890 -25.35 38.29 45.67
CA ASP A 890 -26.19 37.22 46.24
C ASP A 890 -26.79 36.41 45.10
N VAL A 891 -26.43 35.11 45.02
CA VAL A 891 -26.96 34.20 44.01
C VAL A 891 -28.47 34.07 44.20
N ALA A 892 -29.25 34.74 43.35
CA ALA A 892 -30.66 34.41 43.19
C ALA A 892 -30.72 32.93 42.75
N LYS A 893 -31.20 32.05 43.63
CA LYS A 893 -31.45 30.64 43.29
C LYS A 893 -32.47 30.60 42.16
N ILE A 894 -32.00 30.49 40.92
CA ILE A 894 -32.87 30.16 39.80
C ILE A 894 -33.25 28.69 40.01
N GLU A 895 -34.53 28.41 40.27
CA GLU A 895 -35.06 27.05 40.26
C GLU A 895 -35.04 26.51 38.82
N VAL A 896 -33.93 25.88 38.46
CA VAL A 896 -33.80 25.10 37.23
C VAL A 896 -34.37 23.71 37.50
N ALA A 897 -35.44 23.33 36.79
CA ALA A 897 -36.13 22.04 36.97
C ALA A 897 -35.81 21.01 35.87
N ALA A 898 -34.77 21.22 35.06
CA ALA A 898 -34.44 20.37 33.92
C ALA A 898 -33.09 19.66 34.11
N ASP A 899 -33.12 18.32 34.20
CA ASP A 899 -31.96 17.44 34.14
C ASP A 899 -31.81 16.91 32.70
N ASN A 900 -31.07 17.65 31.86
CA ASN A 900 -30.82 17.33 30.45
C ASN A 900 -29.54 16.49 30.25
N CYS A 901 -28.62 16.52 31.21
CA CYS A 901 -27.37 15.79 31.22
C CYS A 901 -27.58 14.38 31.81
N VAL A 902 -27.09 13.36 31.11
CA VAL A 902 -27.18 11.97 31.56
C VAL A 902 -25.86 11.56 32.19
N PRO A 903 -25.78 11.21 33.49
CA PRO A 903 -24.54 10.75 34.08
C PRO A 903 -24.20 9.35 33.54
N ILE A 904 -23.07 9.25 32.85
CA ILE A 904 -22.61 8.01 32.20
C ILE A 904 -21.53 7.29 32.99
N TRP A 905 -20.86 7.99 33.90
CA TRP A 905 -19.87 7.43 34.81
C TRP A 905 -19.85 8.27 36.08
N LYS A 906 -19.81 7.61 37.23
CA LYS A 906 -19.75 8.22 38.56
C LYS A 906 -18.68 7.49 39.37
N TRP A 907 -17.98 8.23 40.19
CA TRP A 907 -17.01 7.72 41.15
C TRP A 907 -17.16 8.50 42.45
N SER A 908 -17.15 7.79 43.58
CA SER A 908 -17.12 8.38 44.91
C SER A 908 -16.07 7.67 45.77
N ARG A 909 -15.37 8.42 46.61
CA ARG A 909 -14.32 7.87 47.48
C ARG A 909 -14.88 6.84 48.48
N GLU A 910 -16.07 7.11 49.03
CA GLU A 910 -16.72 6.23 50.00
C GLU A 910 -17.07 4.85 49.41
N GLU A 911 -17.54 4.79 48.16
CA GLU A 911 -17.82 3.51 47.48
C GLU A 911 -16.53 2.73 47.21
N GLU A 912 -15.43 3.40 46.85
CA GLU A 912 -14.14 2.75 46.58
C GLU A 912 -13.44 2.26 47.87
N ASP A 913 -13.53 3.03 48.96
CA ASP A 913 -13.03 2.64 50.28
C ASP A 913 -13.78 1.41 50.83
N LEU A 914 -15.05 1.23 50.49
CA LEU A 914 -15.82 0.03 50.86
C LEU A 914 -15.39 -1.20 50.04
N VAL A 915 -15.16 -1.02 48.73
CA VAL A 915 -14.71 -2.11 47.84
C VAL A 915 -13.27 -2.54 48.17
N SER A 916 -12.38 -1.62 48.51
CA SER A 916 -10.99 -1.92 48.89
C SER A 916 -10.83 -2.56 50.27
N ASN A 917 -11.83 -2.44 51.16
CA ASN A 917 -11.85 -3.13 52.46
C ASN A 917 -12.46 -4.56 52.39
N GLU A 918 -13.10 -4.94 51.28
CA GLU A 918 -13.67 -6.29 51.06
C GLU A 918 -12.74 -7.24 50.29
N VAL A 919 -11.59 -6.76 49.78
CA VAL A 919 -10.55 -7.53 49.07
C VAL A 919 -9.34 -7.73 49.97
#